data_AF-A0A524DNS0-F1
#
_entry.id   AF-A0A524DNS0-F1
#
_cell.length_a   1.000
_cell.length_b   1.000
_cell.length_c   1.000
_cell.angle_alpha   90.00
_cell.angle_beta   90.00
_cell.angle_gamma   90.00
#
_symmetry.space_group_name_H-M   'P 1'
#
loop_
_entity.id
_entity.type
_entity.pdbx_description
1 polymer ?
#
loop_
_entity_poly.entity_id
_entity_poly.type
_entity_poly.pdbx_seq_one_letter_code
_entity_poly.pdbx_strand_id
1 'polypeptide(L)'
;DLFKGEDKAIQEFSENNIHLFLTDIPDIKRMAMDIEINMGPDDYLIPDPQLAKQEVISISFAATDGLKLVYMLERDGYVYGDPFQKFPEDATVLYFKSEKELLEETFRLMWQYPVVLTFNGDNFDLNYLFHRANRLKIERDLNPIVVKRGYGFMSKAECDLRKGIHIDLFNFFFNRSISGYAFGGAYKTNSLNAISAALLGKEKYAHEEEIHEMEYNILSWYNLKDSLLTLELSKFNNSLVWNLIILLCRITKMPIHDMVRYQISSWIQNIFYYEHRQKNYLIPMQEEISQLKPGGYSKSTIDGKGFKGAYVIPPTPGIHYDVVVMDFSSLYPTIIKEYNLSYETVQCPHEVCRDNMLKGIPYHVCTQKMGIFAYVVGFLRDIRVKYFKPKSKDETLSEKRRDYNSTIQQAIKVFINGCLPYNEEVIIKKKDNKVSKIKLGDLEKNWNGKDILSIERNSGKFGQGKFVKIVGLTTRKAKEYLEITLSDGRKVQCTSNHIIPKIENLSKINEIKAGNLKVGDEILIFHKNPLNNNPPKKIFIPNYIPTNNLWVSLERKEYKKYSYRTNESTDNPIINLINSKFKYSKVSKIYKCLWDELETSEKKLIEKESINYDLHFSVKYGEESGKWIFCFLDLTIEFFGLLGWYIAEGSIDKNRISITQKKKLHPKRYNYIISLLKSLEYPFTYDNKKNIRINSKVLKQLFIRFCSKGAANKKIPLELLDYKRAKFLLKNYYLGDGNLKKGKWIRYSTKSKQLKNDLVYLIGALDGYCSVVNPKKPTDIYRIIQTEGRKYRRKAHGLVNFNGTTPVRIKDIKKIVKEIKVYDIETANGWFIATNGIVVHNSYGVFGSRNFPLFCLPVAESTTGIGQYSIKKTIEKAESMGVEVLYGDTDSVFLANPSEEQLNKISEWSKKELDLDLEEEKTYQFLALSERKKNYIGIYKDSKYPDIKGLLAKKRNTPEFIKTIFAEVIEILKNITNDKEFHEKRDQIVAIVRENLRKIGKEDAFKLADYAINTAITKNLDKYKVTPQHIAAALELREITGKEYQKGEMISFVKTKTSNGAKATEIAKLQDIDVKKYRELLKSALEQVLDALGITWQEIKGIKKMDAFF
;
A
#
# COMPACT_ATOMS: atom_id res chain seq x y z
N ASP A 1 -9.94 -19.43 37.73
CA ASP A 1 -10.54 -20.68 37.22
C ASP A 1 -10.39 -20.89 35.73
N LEU A 2 -10.85 -19.96 34.88
CA LEU A 2 -10.86 -20.14 33.42
C LEU A 2 -9.52 -20.59 32.80
N PHE A 3 -8.40 -20.08 33.32
CA PHE A 3 -7.05 -20.33 32.78
C PHE A 3 -6.24 -21.38 33.56
N LYS A 4 -6.81 -22.03 34.58
CA LYS A 4 -6.05 -22.89 35.52
C LYS A 4 -5.36 -24.10 34.86
N GLY A 5 -5.85 -24.55 33.70
CA GLY A 5 -5.26 -25.64 32.90
C GLY A 5 -4.46 -25.18 31.67
N GLU A 6 -4.29 -23.87 31.48
CA GLU A 6 -3.56 -23.32 30.33
C GLU A 6 -2.06 -23.22 30.63
N ASP A 7 -1.23 -22.92 29.62
CA ASP A 7 0.22 -22.71 29.82
C ASP A 7 0.48 -21.59 30.85
N LYS A 8 1.56 -21.74 31.63
CA LYS A 8 1.94 -20.77 32.68
C LYS A 8 2.05 -19.34 32.14
N ALA A 9 2.51 -19.14 30.92
CA ALA A 9 2.59 -17.82 30.30
C ALA A 9 1.20 -17.19 30.08
N ILE A 10 0.19 -17.98 29.70
CA ILE A 10 -1.21 -17.51 29.60
C ILE A 10 -1.75 -17.20 30.99
N GLN A 11 -1.47 -18.04 31.98
CA GLN A 11 -1.91 -17.81 33.37
C GLN A 11 -1.36 -16.49 33.90
N GLU A 12 -0.04 -16.28 33.84
CA GLU A 12 0.61 -15.03 34.25
C GLU A 12 0.08 -13.83 33.47
N PHE A 13 -0.09 -13.94 32.15
CA PHE A 13 -0.64 -12.86 31.34
C PHE A 13 -2.09 -12.54 31.72
N SER A 14 -2.88 -13.57 32.05
CA SER A 14 -4.28 -13.42 32.44
C SER A 14 -4.43 -12.71 33.78
N GLU A 15 -3.65 -13.09 34.80
CA GLU A 15 -3.64 -12.46 36.12
C GLU A 15 -3.33 -10.96 35.99
N ASN A 16 -2.35 -10.64 35.14
CA ASN A 16 -1.91 -9.26 34.92
C ASN A 16 -2.88 -8.42 34.06
N ASN A 17 -3.75 -9.01 33.25
CA ASN A 17 -4.54 -8.26 32.26
C ASN A 17 -6.05 -8.44 32.37
N ILE A 18 -6.56 -9.33 33.23
CA ILE A 18 -8.00 -9.54 33.41
C ILE A 18 -8.72 -8.27 33.86
N HIS A 19 -8.06 -7.47 34.70
CA HIS A 19 -8.60 -6.22 35.24
C HIS A 19 -8.96 -5.21 34.15
N LEU A 20 -8.32 -5.26 32.97
CA LEU A 20 -8.59 -4.35 31.85
C LEU A 20 -10.05 -4.39 31.38
N PHE A 21 -10.67 -5.57 31.46
CA PHE A 21 -12.05 -5.81 31.03
C PHE A 21 -13.05 -5.72 32.17
N LEU A 22 -12.61 -5.98 33.41
CA LEU A 22 -13.48 -5.99 34.58
C LEU A 22 -13.59 -4.60 35.24
N THR A 23 -12.62 -3.72 35.00
CA THR A 23 -12.67 -2.34 35.51
C THR A 23 -13.75 -1.56 34.77
N ASP A 24 -14.65 -0.92 35.51
CA ASP A 24 -15.69 -0.11 34.90
C ASP A 24 -15.09 1.03 34.05
N ILE A 25 -15.83 1.41 33.02
CA ILE A 25 -15.44 2.52 32.14
C ILE A 25 -16.08 3.79 32.71
N PRO A 26 -15.28 4.81 33.08
CA PRO A 26 -15.83 6.04 33.60
C PRO A 26 -16.64 6.76 32.52
N ASP A 27 -17.78 7.30 32.92
CA ASP A 27 -18.52 8.24 32.09
C ASP A 27 -17.93 9.64 32.28
N ILE A 28 -17.06 10.04 31.34
CA ILE A 28 -16.34 11.31 31.39
C ILE A 28 -17.19 12.38 30.73
N LYS A 29 -17.18 13.59 31.30
CA LYS A 29 -17.80 14.77 30.67
C LYS A 29 -17.22 15.00 29.28
N ARG A 30 -18.09 15.01 28.25
CA ARG A 30 -17.71 15.13 26.85
C ARG A 30 -18.56 16.22 26.19
N MET A 31 -17.92 17.09 25.41
CA MET A 31 -18.58 18.10 24.59
C MET A 31 -18.30 17.82 23.11
N ALA A 32 -19.34 17.65 22.32
CA ALA A 32 -19.25 17.68 20.86
C ALA A 32 -19.34 19.11 20.36
N MET A 33 -18.58 19.43 19.31
CA MET A 33 -18.63 20.73 18.64
C MET A 33 -18.49 20.61 17.12
N ASP A 34 -18.99 21.61 16.42
CA ASP A 34 -19.00 21.71 14.95
C ASP A 34 -19.05 23.20 14.54
N ILE A 35 -18.39 23.58 13.44
CA ILE A 35 -18.30 24.98 12.99
C ILE A 35 -18.89 25.20 11.59
N GLU A 36 -19.41 26.40 11.34
CA GLU A 36 -19.83 26.85 10.01
C GLU A 36 -19.06 28.10 9.58
N ILE A 37 -18.69 28.13 8.29
CA ILE A 37 -17.81 29.13 7.70
C ILE A 37 -18.56 29.94 6.64
N ASN A 38 -18.35 31.25 6.61
CA ASN A 38 -18.89 32.13 5.58
C ASN A 38 -18.19 31.90 4.23
N MET A 39 -18.81 31.12 3.35
CA MET A 39 -18.28 30.89 2.01
C MET A 39 -18.35 32.15 1.14
N GLY A 40 -19.30 33.06 1.36
CA GLY A 40 -19.54 34.18 0.47
C GLY A 40 -20.02 33.74 -0.94
N PRO A 41 -20.61 34.66 -1.72
CA PRO A 41 -21.32 34.32 -2.96
C PRO A 41 -20.41 33.89 -4.13
N ASP A 42 -19.11 34.18 -4.06
CA ASP A 42 -18.14 33.89 -5.12
C ASP A 42 -17.13 32.76 -4.76
N ASP A 43 -17.22 32.17 -3.56
CA ASP A 43 -16.26 31.14 -3.10
C ASP A 43 -16.89 29.74 -3.16
N TYR A 44 -16.76 29.10 -4.32
CA TYR A 44 -17.30 27.75 -4.58
C TYR A 44 -16.37 26.61 -4.10
N LEU A 45 -15.36 26.91 -3.28
CA LEU A 45 -14.33 25.96 -2.85
C LEU A 45 -14.36 25.76 -1.33
N ILE A 46 -14.38 24.50 -0.89
CA ILE A 46 -14.27 24.11 0.53
C ILE A 46 -13.13 24.92 1.20
N PRO A 47 -13.38 25.60 2.34
CA PRO A 47 -12.40 26.46 2.98
C PRO A 47 -11.12 25.68 3.31
N ASP A 48 -9.96 26.27 3.00
CA ASP A 48 -8.69 25.67 3.40
C ASP A 48 -8.44 25.95 4.89
N PRO A 49 -8.43 24.92 5.76
CA PRO A 49 -8.27 25.08 7.20
C PRO A 49 -6.90 25.62 7.60
N GLN A 50 -5.87 25.50 6.76
CA GLN A 50 -4.55 26.10 7.04
C GLN A 50 -4.51 27.59 6.70
N LEU A 51 -5.27 28.00 5.68
CA LEU A 51 -5.34 29.41 5.29
C LEU A 51 -6.35 30.18 6.14
N ALA A 52 -7.43 29.52 6.55
CA ALA A 52 -8.50 30.03 7.42
C ALA A 52 -8.94 31.47 7.08
N LYS A 53 -9.18 31.74 5.79
CA LYS A 53 -9.40 33.11 5.27
C LYS A 53 -10.76 33.65 5.61
N GLN A 54 -11.78 32.81 5.48
CA GLN A 54 -13.17 33.12 5.70
C GLN A 54 -13.49 33.22 7.20
N GLU A 55 -14.59 33.90 7.51
CA GLU A 55 -15.06 34.09 8.88
C GLU A 55 -15.84 32.87 9.36
N VAL A 56 -15.68 32.53 10.63
CA VAL A 56 -16.53 31.58 11.33
C VAL A 56 -17.83 32.29 11.70
N ILE A 57 -18.96 31.80 11.20
CA ILE A 57 -20.27 32.42 11.41
C ILE A 57 -21.11 31.72 12.46
N SER A 58 -20.87 30.44 12.69
CA SER A 58 -21.55 29.66 13.73
C SER A 58 -20.60 28.64 14.34
N ILE A 59 -20.71 28.44 15.65
CA ILE A 59 -20.10 27.32 16.37
C ILE A 59 -21.14 26.73 17.32
N SER A 60 -21.38 25.43 17.21
CA SER A 60 -22.34 24.73 18.06
C SER A 60 -21.66 23.80 19.04
N PHE A 61 -22.34 23.54 20.15
CA PHE A 61 -21.89 22.68 21.23
C PHE A 61 -23.03 21.82 21.76
N ALA A 62 -22.75 20.55 21.99
CA ALA A 62 -23.63 19.64 22.71
C ALA A 62 -22.82 18.81 23.70
N ALA A 63 -23.21 18.76 24.98
CA ALA A 63 -22.43 18.04 26.00
C ALA A 63 -23.21 17.00 26.80
N THR A 64 -22.48 16.10 27.45
CA THR A 64 -23.05 15.03 28.29
C THR A 64 -23.79 15.56 29.51
N ASP A 65 -23.48 16.77 29.99
CA ASP A 65 -24.14 17.42 31.13
C ASP A 65 -25.37 18.26 30.74
N GLY A 66 -25.85 18.12 29.50
CA GLY A 66 -27.08 18.74 29.02
C GLY A 66 -26.89 20.03 28.24
N LEU A 67 -25.66 20.55 28.14
CA LEU A 67 -25.38 21.75 27.36
C LEU A 67 -25.84 21.57 25.90
N LYS A 68 -26.61 22.54 25.39
CA LYS A 68 -26.97 22.72 23.99
C LYS A 68 -26.86 24.21 23.67
N LEU A 69 -25.81 24.59 22.96
CA LEU A 69 -25.43 26.00 22.82
C LEU A 69 -24.96 26.28 21.40
N VAL A 70 -25.34 27.43 20.85
CA VAL A 70 -24.85 27.92 19.55
C VAL A 70 -24.33 29.33 19.72
N TYR A 71 -23.10 29.57 19.29
CA TYR A 71 -22.51 30.90 19.17
C TYR A 71 -22.61 31.36 17.72
N MET A 72 -23.23 32.52 17.52
CA MET A 72 -23.53 33.10 16.22
C MET A 72 -22.80 34.42 16.03
N LEU A 73 -22.23 34.66 14.85
CA LEU A 73 -21.71 35.96 14.46
C LEU A 73 -22.85 36.85 13.91
N GLU A 74 -22.94 38.09 14.38
CA GLU A 74 -23.83 39.10 13.81
C GLU A 74 -23.41 39.43 12.36
N ARG A 75 -24.38 39.46 11.45
CA ARG A 75 -24.22 39.63 10.00
C ARG A 75 -25.20 40.70 9.53
N ASP A 76 -24.72 41.59 8.68
CA ASP A 76 -25.53 42.67 8.13
C ASP A 76 -26.64 42.11 7.22
N GLY A 77 -27.87 42.59 7.40
CA GLY A 77 -29.02 42.22 6.57
C GLY A 77 -29.83 41.00 7.03
N TYR A 78 -29.45 40.34 8.12
CA TYR A 78 -30.16 39.19 8.69
C TYR A 78 -31.05 39.60 9.88
N VAL A 79 -32.20 38.95 10.02
CA VAL A 79 -33.20 39.29 11.06
C VAL A 79 -33.16 38.27 12.20
N TYR A 80 -33.24 38.78 13.44
CA TYR A 80 -33.50 37.95 14.61
C TYR A 80 -34.93 37.42 14.54
N GLY A 81 -35.09 36.18 14.08
CA GLY A 81 -36.38 35.50 13.98
C GLY A 81 -36.64 34.54 15.14
N ASP A 82 -37.88 34.04 15.21
CA ASP A 82 -38.24 32.96 16.14
C ASP A 82 -37.39 31.70 15.86
N PRO A 83 -37.03 30.93 16.91
CA PRO A 83 -36.32 29.67 16.74
C PRO A 83 -37.03 28.74 15.76
N PHE A 84 -36.27 27.97 14.99
CA PHE A 84 -36.84 26.98 14.09
C PHE A 84 -37.76 26.03 14.86
N GLN A 85 -38.88 25.60 14.27
CA GLN A 85 -39.93 24.83 14.96
C GLN A 85 -39.41 23.54 15.65
N LYS A 86 -38.29 22.98 15.17
CA LYS A 86 -37.65 21.77 15.74
C LYS A 86 -36.43 22.07 16.62
N PHE A 87 -36.14 23.33 16.88
CA PHE A 87 -35.05 23.74 17.76
C PHE A 87 -35.38 23.33 19.20
N PRO A 88 -34.44 22.72 19.96
CA PRO A 88 -34.72 22.27 21.32
C PRO A 88 -35.04 23.44 22.25
N GLU A 89 -36.11 23.33 23.06
CA GLU A 89 -36.51 24.37 24.01
C GLU A 89 -35.44 24.68 25.07
N ASP A 90 -34.60 23.70 25.39
CA ASP A 90 -33.50 23.81 26.34
C ASP A 90 -32.17 24.24 25.70
N ALA A 91 -32.17 24.57 24.41
CA ALA A 91 -30.99 25.07 23.70
C ALA A 91 -30.91 26.60 23.70
N THR A 92 -29.70 27.14 23.80
CA THR A 92 -29.45 28.59 23.83
C THR A 92 -28.67 29.03 22.59
N VAL A 93 -29.00 30.20 22.03
CA VAL A 93 -28.23 30.86 20.97
C VAL A 93 -27.69 32.19 21.51
N LEU A 94 -26.38 32.41 21.42
CA LEU A 94 -25.73 33.68 21.79
C LEU A 94 -25.13 34.35 20.56
N TYR A 95 -25.35 35.66 20.43
CA TYR A 95 -24.87 36.46 19.30
C TYR A 95 -23.66 37.30 19.69
N PHE A 96 -22.68 37.37 18.79
CA PHE A 96 -21.43 38.08 18.97
C PHE A 96 -21.25 39.11 17.86
N LYS A 97 -20.85 40.33 18.24
CA LYS A 97 -20.59 41.42 17.30
C LYS A 97 -19.26 41.27 16.58
N SER A 98 -18.33 40.53 17.16
CA SER A 98 -17.02 40.29 16.57
C SER A 98 -16.68 38.80 16.56
N GLU A 99 -16.09 38.35 15.47
CA GLU A 99 -15.60 36.97 15.34
C GLU A 99 -14.52 36.66 16.39
N LYS A 100 -13.73 37.68 16.76
CA LYS A 100 -12.70 37.52 17.78
C LYS A 100 -13.31 37.14 19.13
N GLU A 101 -14.34 37.85 19.60
CA GLU A 101 -15.04 37.53 20.85
C GLU A 101 -15.70 36.14 20.80
N LEU A 102 -16.31 35.79 19.65
CA LEU A 102 -16.91 34.48 19.41
C LEU A 102 -15.88 33.35 19.63
N LEU A 103 -14.68 33.48 19.05
CA LEU A 103 -13.60 32.50 19.22
C LEU A 103 -13.02 32.50 20.64
N GLU A 104 -12.87 33.66 21.28
CA GLU A 104 -12.39 33.76 22.66
C GLU A 104 -13.33 33.03 23.64
N GLU A 105 -14.65 33.23 23.53
CA GLU A 105 -15.64 32.52 24.34
C GLU A 105 -15.68 31.02 24.02
N THR A 106 -15.57 30.65 22.74
CA THR A 106 -15.44 29.24 22.33
C THR A 106 -14.29 28.56 23.05
N PHE A 107 -13.12 29.21 23.10
CA PHE A 107 -11.95 28.68 23.78
C PHE A 107 -12.14 28.61 25.30
N ARG A 108 -12.77 29.62 25.92
CA ARG A 108 -13.13 29.59 27.36
C ARG A 108 -14.03 28.39 27.68
N LEU A 109 -15.01 28.10 26.83
CA LEU A 109 -15.88 26.94 27.00
C LEU A 109 -15.12 25.62 26.84
N MET A 110 -14.28 25.49 25.80
CA MET A 110 -13.47 24.29 25.57
C MET A 110 -12.57 23.94 26.76
N TRP A 111 -12.01 24.93 27.46
CA TRP A 111 -11.19 24.70 28.66
C TRP A 111 -11.94 24.01 29.82
N GLN A 112 -13.27 24.04 29.83
CA GLN A 112 -14.09 23.46 30.90
C GLN A 112 -14.36 21.96 30.71
N TYR A 113 -14.10 21.42 29.52
CA TYR A 113 -14.41 20.03 29.20
C TYR A 113 -13.13 19.19 29.05
N PRO A 114 -13.04 18.02 29.74
CA PRO A 114 -11.86 17.17 29.65
C PRO A 114 -11.75 16.43 28.32
N VAL A 115 -12.87 16.29 27.58
CA VAL A 115 -12.92 15.64 26.28
C VAL A 115 -13.76 16.46 25.32
N VAL A 116 -13.18 16.79 24.16
CA VAL A 116 -13.88 17.42 23.04
C VAL A 116 -14.01 16.42 21.91
N LEU A 117 -15.24 16.24 21.42
CA LEU A 117 -15.59 15.40 20.29
C LEU A 117 -15.81 16.27 19.07
N THR A 118 -15.33 15.82 17.92
CA THR A 118 -15.67 16.42 16.62
C THR A 118 -15.96 15.31 15.62
N PHE A 119 -16.49 15.69 14.46
CA PHE A 119 -16.58 14.81 13.32
C PHE A 119 -15.80 15.41 12.15
N ASN A 120 -14.54 14.97 11.97
CA ASN A 120 -13.55 15.51 11.03
C ASN A 120 -12.83 16.79 11.50
N GLY A 121 -12.81 17.05 12.82
CA GLY A 121 -12.16 18.24 13.39
C GLY A 121 -10.64 18.25 13.28
N ASP A 122 -9.97 17.11 13.11
CA ASP A 122 -8.53 17.10 12.84
C ASP A 122 -8.20 17.73 11.49
N ASN A 123 -9.06 17.51 10.49
CA ASN A 123 -8.86 18.04 9.15
C ASN A 123 -9.55 19.37 8.93
N PHE A 124 -10.55 19.72 9.74
CA PHE A 124 -11.35 20.92 9.53
C PHE A 124 -11.51 21.71 10.82
N ASP A 125 -12.50 21.43 11.67
CA ASP A 125 -12.97 22.30 12.76
C ASP A 125 -11.85 22.87 13.64
N LEU A 126 -11.11 22.02 14.34
CA LEU A 126 -10.07 22.48 15.27
C LEU A 126 -8.87 23.05 14.53
N ASN A 127 -8.53 22.50 13.37
CA ASN A 127 -7.45 22.99 12.53
C ASN A 127 -7.76 24.42 12.03
N TYR A 128 -9.00 24.63 11.59
CA TYR A 128 -9.51 25.93 11.12
C TYR A 128 -9.51 26.94 12.27
N LEU A 129 -10.08 26.59 13.42
CA LEU A 129 -10.11 27.47 14.59
C LEU A 129 -8.70 27.84 15.07
N PHE A 130 -7.75 26.90 15.06
CA PHE A 130 -6.36 27.18 15.40
C PHE A 130 -5.73 28.21 14.46
N HIS A 131 -5.87 28.03 13.15
CA HIS A 131 -5.31 28.95 12.17
C HIS A 131 -6.06 30.29 12.13
N ARG A 132 -7.38 30.29 12.34
CA ARG A 132 -8.20 31.51 12.42
C ARG A 132 -7.83 32.34 13.64
N ALA A 133 -7.68 31.73 14.81
CA ALA A 133 -7.23 32.41 16.01
C ALA A 133 -5.88 33.12 15.83
N ASN A 134 -4.93 32.47 15.13
CA ASN A 134 -3.65 33.09 14.80
C ASN A 134 -3.79 34.30 13.86
N ARG A 135 -4.72 34.25 12.89
CA ARG A 135 -5.00 35.39 11.99
C ARG A 135 -5.63 36.57 12.72
N LEU A 136 -6.57 36.29 13.62
CA LEU A 136 -7.23 37.29 14.45
C LEU A 136 -6.37 37.79 15.62
N LYS A 137 -5.14 37.26 15.77
CA LYS A 137 -4.20 37.59 16.84
C LYS A 137 -4.82 37.37 18.23
N ILE A 138 -5.59 36.29 18.39
CA ILE A 138 -6.08 35.85 19.69
C ILE A 138 -4.87 35.39 20.52
N GLU A 139 -4.90 35.68 21.82
CA GLU A 139 -3.81 35.33 22.73
C GLU A 139 -3.54 33.83 22.70
N ARG A 140 -2.26 33.47 22.56
CA ARG A 140 -1.84 32.08 22.43
C ARG A 140 -2.26 31.25 23.63
N ASP A 141 -2.23 31.79 24.84
CA ASP A 141 -2.54 31.03 26.06
C ASP A 141 -4.03 30.79 26.28
N LEU A 142 -4.88 31.60 25.63
CA LEU A 142 -6.31 31.36 25.60
C LEU A 142 -6.67 30.21 24.64
N ASN A 143 -5.94 30.01 23.55
CA ASN A 143 -6.23 28.96 22.57
C ASN A 143 -5.86 27.55 23.11
N PRO A 144 -6.83 26.66 23.39
CA PRO A 144 -6.58 25.33 23.93
C PRO A 144 -6.06 24.35 22.87
N ILE A 145 -6.14 24.69 21.58
CA ILE A 145 -5.86 23.77 20.48
C ILE A 145 -4.35 23.70 20.21
N VAL A 146 -3.86 22.49 19.97
CA VAL A 146 -2.51 22.18 19.52
C VAL A 146 -2.61 21.45 18.20
N VAL A 147 -2.04 22.04 17.14
CA VAL A 147 -1.95 21.39 15.83
C VAL A 147 -0.56 20.82 15.63
N LYS A 148 -0.50 19.51 15.37
CA LYS A 148 0.71 18.80 14.95
C LYS A 148 0.59 18.44 13.47
N ARG A 149 1.75 18.26 12.83
CA ARG A 149 1.78 17.67 11.48
C ARG A 149 1.19 16.26 11.58
N GLY A 150 0.15 16.01 10.80
CA GLY A 150 -0.48 14.68 10.79
C GLY A 150 0.50 13.63 10.28
N TYR A 151 0.65 12.55 11.03
CA TYR A 151 1.37 11.35 10.62
C TYR A 151 0.41 10.27 10.10
N GLY A 152 -0.90 10.41 10.36
CA GLY A 152 -1.96 9.55 9.85
C GLY A 152 -2.23 9.65 8.34
N PHE A 153 -2.75 8.57 7.74
CA PHE A 153 -2.97 8.44 6.29
C PHE A 153 -4.05 9.41 5.73
N MET A 154 -4.99 9.86 6.56
CA MET A 154 -6.10 10.73 6.16
C MET A 154 -6.01 12.15 6.65
N SER A 155 -5.24 12.37 7.72
CA SER A 155 -5.20 13.65 8.39
C SER A 155 -3.96 14.43 7.99
N LYS A 156 -4.14 15.59 7.34
CA LYS A 156 -3.01 16.50 7.07
C LYS A 156 -2.51 17.17 8.36
N ALA A 157 -3.37 17.22 9.37
CA ALA A 157 -3.13 17.76 10.69
C ALA A 157 -3.67 16.80 11.75
N GLU A 158 -3.04 16.79 12.92
CA GLU A 158 -3.54 16.13 14.13
C GLU A 158 -3.80 17.23 15.14
N CYS A 159 -5.06 17.43 15.51
CA CYS A 159 -5.45 18.45 16.48
C CYS A 159 -5.65 17.80 17.84
N ASP A 160 -5.03 18.36 18.86
CA ASP A 160 -5.21 17.94 20.25
C ASP A 160 -5.42 19.15 21.16
N LEU A 161 -5.66 18.92 22.45
CA LEU A 161 -5.86 19.98 23.43
C LEU A 161 -4.68 20.10 24.37
N ARG A 162 -4.37 21.34 24.81
CA ARG A 162 -3.32 21.61 25.81
C ARG A 162 -3.66 21.00 27.16
N LYS A 163 -4.93 21.09 27.56
CA LYS A 163 -5.51 20.34 28.68
C LYS A 163 -6.77 19.67 28.15
N GLY A 164 -6.87 18.36 28.35
CA GLY A 164 -7.97 17.54 27.82
C GLY A 164 -7.55 16.68 26.64
N ILE A 165 -8.52 16.02 26.02
CA ILE A 165 -8.33 15.06 24.94
C ILE A 165 -9.28 15.40 23.80
N HIS A 166 -8.74 15.55 22.59
CA HIS A 166 -9.57 15.60 21.39
C HIS A 166 -9.80 14.18 20.82
N ILE A 167 -11.06 13.86 20.54
CA ILE A 167 -11.46 12.64 19.83
C ILE A 167 -12.20 13.02 18.55
N ASP A 168 -11.55 12.77 17.43
CA ASP A 168 -12.17 12.87 16.11
C ASP A 168 -12.91 11.55 15.79
N LEU A 169 -14.24 11.57 15.88
CA LEU A 169 -15.06 10.40 15.60
C LEU A 169 -15.03 9.98 14.13
N PHE A 170 -14.71 10.89 13.20
CA PHE A 170 -14.55 10.52 11.80
C PHE A 170 -13.42 9.50 11.64
N ASN A 171 -12.26 9.72 12.28
CA ASN A 171 -11.13 8.79 12.20
C ASN A 171 -11.47 7.41 12.79
N PHE A 172 -12.22 7.39 13.90
CA PHE A 172 -12.67 6.16 14.53
C PHE A 172 -13.61 5.35 13.62
N PHE A 173 -14.67 5.97 13.09
CA PHE A 173 -15.62 5.29 12.22
C PHE A 173 -15.05 4.99 10.83
N PHE A 174 -14.07 5.76 10.36
CA PHE A 174 -13.38 5.50 9.10
C PHE A 174 -12.61 4.18 9.14
N ASN A 175 -12.15 3.76 10.32
CA ASN A 175 -11.43 2.52 10.49
C ASN A 175 -12.31 1.31 10.10
N ARG A 176 -11.88 0.58 9.06
CA ARG A 176 -12.65 -0.56 8.54
C ARG A 176 -12.76 -1.73 9.51
N SER A 177 -11.78 -1.91 10.39
CA SER A 177 -11.87 -2.95 11.42
C SER A 177 -13.00 -2.63 12.40
N ILE A 178 -13.20 -1.35 12.71
CA ILE A 178 -14.34 -0.87 13.50
C ILE A 178 -15.65 -1.08 12.73
N SER A 179 -15.75 -0.55 11.51
CA SER A 179 -16.95 -0.70 10.66
C SER A 179 -17.34 -2.17 10.47
N GLY A 180 -16.39 -3.04 10.14
CA GLY A 180 -16.63 -4.44 9.82
C GLY A 180 -16.88 -5.34 11.02
N TYR A 181 -16.04 -5.27 12.06
CA TYR A 181 -16.09 -6.23 13.17
C TYR A 181 -16.94 -5.76 14.35
N ALA A 182 -16.94 -4.46 14.67
CA ALA A 182 -17.80 -3.91 15.72
C ALA A 182 -19.22 -3.65 15.20
N PHE A 183 -19.33 -3.03 14.02
CA PHE A 183 -20.63 -2.63 13.47
C PHE A 183 -21.15 -3.50 12.32
N GLY A 184 -20.52 -4.65 12.03
CA GLY A 184 -21.02 -5.60 11.03
C GLY A 184 -21.13 -5.06 9.60
N GLY A 185 -20.45 -3.94 9.29
CA GLY A 185 -20.58 -3.22 8.03
C GLY A 185 -21.89 -2.43 7.88
N ALA A 186 -22.53 -2.05 9.00
CA ALA A 186 -23.80 -1.30 9.03
C ALA A 186 -23.78 -0.03 8.16
N TYR A 187 -22.63 0.65 8.09
CA TYR A 187 -22.43 1.84 7.26
C TYR A 187 -21.34 1.60 6.21
N LYS A 188 -21.53 2.15 5.00
CA LYS A 188 -20.62 1.99 3.84
C LYS A 188 -19.83 3.25 3.47
N THR A 189 -20.34 4.40 3.88
CA THR A 189 -19.76 5.74 3.69
C THR A 189 -19.54 6.36 5.06
N ASN A 190 -18.50 7.18 5.18
CA ASN A 190 -18.00 7.65 6.47
C ASN A 190 -18.40 9.10 6.77
N SER A 191 -19.48 9.60 6.17
CA SER A 191 -20.05 10.91 6.49
C SER A 191 -20.90 10.82 7.76
N LEU A 192 -21.00 11.93 8.50
CA LEU A 192 -21.83 12.02 9.70
C LEU A 192 -23.26 11.57 9.42
N ASN A 193 -23.87 12.06 8.32
CA ASN A 193 -25.22 11.67 7.92
C ASN A 193 -25.36 10.16 7.68
N ALA A 194 -24.41 9.54 6.96
CA ALA A 194 -24.52 8.11 6.65
C ALA A 194 -24.37 7.22 7.89
N ILE A 195 -23.52 7.61 8.83
CA ILE A 195 -23.28 6.84 10.06
C ILE A 195 -24.43 7.05 11.04
N SER A 196 -24.89 8.30 11.23
CA SER A 196 -26.04 8.61 12.09
C SER A 196 -27.32 7.95 11.56
N ALA A 197 -27.57 7.96 10.25
CA ALA A 197 -28.72 7.27 9.68
C ALA A 197 -28.66 5.75 9.93
N ALA A 198 -27.47 5.15 9.75
CA ALA A 198 -27.28 3.71 9.89
C ALA A 198 -27.32 3.22 11.34
N LEU A 199 -26.79 3.99 12.30
CA LEU A 199 -26.66 3.58 13.69
C LEU A 199 -27.78 4.17 14.57
N LEU A 200 -28.12 5.44 14.40
CA LEU A 200 -29.08 6.16 15.24
C LEU A 200 -30.49 6.20 14.63
N GLY A 201 -30.66 5.89 13.34
CA GLY A 201 -31.91 6.11 12.61
C GLY A 201 -32.26 7.60 12.44
N LYS A 202 -31.28 8.49 12.62
CA LYS A 202 -31.44 9.95 12.54
C LYS A 202 -30.55 10.51 11.44
N GLU A 203 -31.04 11.50 10.71
CA GLU A 203 -30.32 12.14 9.62
C GLU A 203 -29.95 13.59 9.95
N LYS A 204 -29.01 14.16 9.19
CA LYS A 204 -28.72 15.60 9.19
C LYS A 204 -29.94 16.40 8.73
N TYR A 205 -29.99 17.68 9.10
CA TYR A 205 -31.01 18.58 8.57
C TYR A 205 -30.77 18.83 7.07
N ALA A 206 -31.75 18.48 6.24
CA ALA A 206 -31.72 18.71 4.80
C ALA A 206 -32.15 20.14 4.49
N HIS A 207 -31.38 20.83 3.65
CA HIS A 207 -31.60 22.21 3.24
C HIS A 207 -31.23 22.37 1.76
N GLU A 208 -31.83 23.37 1.10
CA GLU A 208 -31.52 23.74 -0.30
C GLU A 208 -30.69 25.02 -0.40
N GLU A 209 -30.68 25.83 0.67
CA GLU A 209 -29.99 27.14 0.76
C GLU A 209 -28.49 26.98 1.01
N GLU A 210 -27.66 27.87 0.47
CA GLU A 210 -26.23 27.88 0.80
C GLU A 210 -26.01 28.35 2.25
N ILE A 211 -25.02 27.78 2.94
CA ILE A 211 -24.76 28.03 4.39
C ILE A 211 -24.62 29.54 4.71
N HIS A 212 -24.02 30.31 3.80
CA HIS A 212 -23.83 31.74 3.99
C HIS A 212 -25.12 32.55 3.78
N GLU A 213 -26.12 32.00 3.09
CA GLU A 213 -27.42 32.62 2.82
C GLU A 213 -28.47 32.29 3.90
N MET A 214 -28.25 31.22 4.68
CA MET A 214 -29.21 30.76 5.69
C MET A 214 -29.54 31.83 6.74
N GLU A 215 -30.83 31.96 7.04
CA GLU A 215 -31.32 32.76 8.17
C GLU A 215 -30.87 32.19 9.52
N TYR A 216 -30.83 33.04 10.55
CA TYR A 216 -30.28 32.66 11.86
C TYR A 216 -30.97 31.46 12.51
N ASN A 217 -32.29 31.35 12.36
CA ASN A 217 -33.07 30.26 12.91
C ASN A 217 -32.74 28.91 12.25
N ILE A 218 -32.51 28.90 10.94
CA ILE A 218 -32.13 27.70 10.18
C ILE A 218 -30.68 27.32 10.45
N LEU A 219 -29.76 28.29 10.37
CA LEU A 219 -28.33 28.07 10.57
C LEU A 219 -28.01 27.54 11.98
N SER A 220 -28.63 28.13 13.01
CA SER A 220 -28.44 27.67 14.40
C SER A 220 -28.93 26.24 14.61
N TRP A 221 -30.08 25.86 14.02
CA TRP A 221 -30.55 24.48 14.08
C TRP A 221 -29.65 23.51 13.30
N TYR A 222 -29.25 23.90 12.09
CA TYR A 222 -28.39 23.11 11.21
C TYR A 222 -27.07 22.75 11.90
N ASN A 223 -26.37 23.75 12.44
CA ASN A 223 -25.09 23.53 13.11
C ASN A 223 -25.29 22.77 14.44
N LEU A 224 -26.28 23.13 15.28
CA LEU A 224 -26.57 22.40 16.52
C LEU A 224 -26.89 20.92 16.28
N LYS A 225 -27.61 20.61 15.20
CA LYS A 225 -27.96 19.23 14.84
C LYS A 225 -26.72 18.36 14.65
N ASP A 226 -25.66 18.89 14.06
CA ASP A 226 -24.42 18.14 13.82
C ASP A 226 -23.65 17.85 15.11
N SER A 227 -23.56 18.82 16.01
CA SER A 227 -23.03 18.61 17.37
C SER A 227 -23.86 17.59 18.16
N LEU A 228 -25.19 17.65 18.07
CA LEU A 228 -26.09 16.69 18.71
C LEU A 228 -25.87 15.27 18.17
N LEU A 229 -25.84 15.09 16.84
CA LEU A 229 -25.60 13.77 16.22
C LEU A 229 -24.21 13.22 16.61
N THR A 230 -23.19 14.08 16.63
CA THR A 230 -21.82 13.70 17.04
C THR A 230 -21.77 13.23 18.50
N LEU A 231 -22.43 13.95 19.41
CA LEU A 231 -22.56 13.53 20.82
C LEU A 231 -23.34 12.22 20.95
N GLU A 232 -24.47 12.10 20.25
CA GLU A 232 -25.33 10.91 20.29
C GLU A 232 -24.62 9.66 19.77
N LEU A 233 -23.77 9.78 18.73
CA LEU A 233 -22.93 8.67 18.29
C LEU A 233 -22.02 8.16 19.40
N SER A 234 -21.46 9.05 20.24
CA SER A 234 -20.64 8.63 21.38
C SER A 234 -21.42 7.90 22.48
N LYS A 235 -22.73 8.18 22.58
CA LYS A 235 -23.69 7.59 23.53
C LYS A 235 -24.43 6.37 22.96
N PHE A 236 -24.23 6.07 21.67
CA PHE A 236 -24.97 5.03 20.94
C PHE A 236 -24.97 3.69 21.69
N ASN A 237 -26.13 3.03 21.72
CA ASN A 237 -26.34 1.69 22.28
C ASN A 237 -25.66 1.51 23.65
N ASN A 238 -26.13 2.26 24.65
CA ASN A 238 -25.55 2.26 26.01
C ASN A 238 -24.05 2.62 26.02
N SER A 239 -23.68 3.68 25.29
CA SER A 239 -22.30 4.15 25.13
C SER A 239 -21.34 3.12 24.54
N LEU A 240 -21.83 2.22 23.68
CA LEU A 240 -21.03 1.22 22.94
C LEU A 240 -19.78 1.84 22.29
N VAL A 241 -19.92 2.97 21.59
CA VAL A 241 -18.80 3.63 20.90
C VAL A 241 -17.73 4.08 21.88
N TRP A 242 -18.12 4.77 22.96
CA TRP A 242 -17.21 5.18 24.01
C TRP A 242 -16.53 4.00 24.70
N ASN A 243 -17.33 2.99 25.08
CA ASN A 243 -16.85 1.80 25.74
C ASN A 243 -15.84 1.05 24.85
N LEU A 244 -16.13 0.94 23.55
CA LEU A 244 -15.24 0.34 22.57
C LEU A 244 -13.92 1.11 22.44
N ILE A 245 -13.95 2.45 22.38
CA ILE A 245 -12.75 3.29 22.36
C ILE A 245 -11.88 2.99 23.59
N ILE A 246 -12.45 3.06 24.79
CA ILE A 246 -11.69 2.85 26.03
C ILE A 246 -11.14 1.43 26.12
N LEU A 247 -11.94 0.41 25.78
CA LEU A 247 -11.49 -0.99 25.79
C LEU A 247 -10.36 -1.23 24.80
N LEU A 248 -10.44 -0.67 23.59
CA LEU A 248 -9.36 -0.77 22.62
C LEU A 248 -8.08 -0.09 23.12
N CYS A 249 -8.18 1.06 23.79
CA CYS A 249 -7.02 1.70 24.43
C CYS A 249 -6.39 0.79 25.49
N ARG A 250 -7.22 0.17 26.35
CA ARG A 250 -6.76 -0.76 27.40
C ARG A 250 -6.09 -2.02 26.82
N ILE A 251 -6.66 -2.61 25.77
CA ILE A 251 -6.13 -3.80 25.08
C ILE A 251 -4.80 -3.47 24.39
N THR A 252 -4.75 -2.34 23.67
CA THR A 252 -3.61 -1.97 22.83
C THR A 252 -2.51 -1.25 23.60
N LYS A 253 -2.79 -0.80 24.82
CA LYS A 253 -1.91 0.04 25.67
C LYS A 253 -1.56 1.37 25.00
N MET A 254 -2.48 1.91 24.19
CA MET A 254 -2.30 3.17 23.48
C MET A 254 -3.09 4.30 24.13
N PRO A 255 -2.58 5.55 24.10
CA PRO A 255 -3.37 6.73 24.43
C PRO A 255 -4.61 6.84 23.53
N ILE A 256 -5.70 7.43 24.06
CA ILE A 256 -6.97 7.56 23.34
C ILE A 256 -6.80 8.29 22.00
N HIS A 257 -6.05 9.40 22.02
CA HIS A 257 -5.82 10.22 20.84
C HIS A 257 -5.05 9.46 19.72
N ASP A 258 -4.15 8.55 20.09
CA ASP A 258 -3.41 7.72 19.14
C ASP A 258 -4.28 6.57 18.61
N MET A 259 -5.02 5.90 19.51
CA MET A 259 -5.83 4.74 19.16
C MET A 259 -6.86 5.08 18.07
N VAL A 260 -7.57 6.20 18.20
CA VAL A 260 -8.61 6.60 17.24
C VAL A 260 -8.05 7.01 15.87
N ARG A 261 -6.76 7.36 15.78
CA ARG A 261 -6.10 7.84 14.55
C ARG A 261 -5.30 6.77 13.83
N TYR A 262 -4.73 5.83 14.58
CA TYR A 262 -3.91 4.76 14.01
C TYR A 262 -4.73 3.56 13.54
N GLN A 263 -4.09 2.76 12.69
CA GLN A 263 -4.67 1.53 12.14
C GLN A 263 -4.27 0.33 13.00
N ILE A 264 -4.96 -0.79 12.78
CA ILE A 264 -4.82 -1.97 13.64
C ILE A 264 -3.40 -2.58 13.68
N SER A 265 -2.57 -2.37 12.65
CA SER A 265 -1.17 -2.81 12.68
C SER A 265 -0.38 -2.13 13.80
N SER A 266 -0.63 -0.83 14.05
CA SER A 266 -0.01 -0.07 15.13
C SER A 266 -0.57 -0.50 16.49
N TRP A 267 -1.87 -0.80 16.55
CA TRP A 267 -2.53 -1.33 17.74
C TRP A 267 -1.91 -2.67 18.19
N ILE A 268 -1.73 -3.58 17.23
CA ILE A 268 -1.12 -4.89 17.44
C ILE A 268 0.36 -4.75 17.80
N GLN A 269 1.10 -3.88 17.10
CA GLN A 269 2.51 -3.61 17.40
C GLN A 269 2.70 -3.15 18.85
N ASN A 270 1.85 -2.24 19.33
CA ASN A 270 2.06 -1.59 20.62
C ASN A 270 1.89 -2.55 21.80
N ILE A 271 0.92 -3.47 21.76
CA ILE A 271 0.79 -4.48 22.83
C ILE A 271 2.01 -5.41 22.85
N PHE A 272 2.55 -5.82 21.70
CA PHE A 272 3.75 -6.66 21.71
C PHE A 272 4.97 -5.89 22.22
N TYR A 273 5.13 -4.63 21.85
CA TYR A 273 6.22 -3.79 22.38
C TYR A 273 6.08 -3.59 23.90
N TYR A 274 4.85 -3.42 24.39
CA TYR A 274 4.57 -3.38 25.81
C TYR A 274 5.01 -4.69 26.49
N GLU A 275 4.62 -5.85 25.94
CA GLU A 275 5.00 -7.16 26.49
C GLU A 275 6.51 -7.40 26.51
N HIS A 276 7.24 -7.02 25.46
CA HIS A 276 8.70 -7.10 25.48
C HIS A 276 9.28 -6.29 26.64
N ARG A 277 8.80 -5.06 26.84
CA ARG A 277 9.30 -4.19 27.92
C ARG A 277 8.96 -4.75 29.30
N GLN A 278 7.74 -5.28 29.49
CA GLN A 278 7.36 -5.92 30.77
C GLN A 278 8.24 -7.13 31.09
N LYS A 279 8.62 -7.91 30.07
CA LYS A 279 9.52 -9.06 30.23
C LYS A 279 11.02 -8.69 30.18
N ASN A 280 11.35 -7.41 30.07
CA ASN A 280 12.71 -6.91 29.91
C ASN A 280 13.46 -7.55 28.72
N TYR A 281 12.73 -7.77 27.62
CA TYR A 281 13.27 -8.29 26.37
C TYR A 281 13.63 -7.17 25.40
N LEU A 282 14.71 -7.38 24.64
CA LEU A 282 15.02 -6.54 23.49
C LEU A 282 13.98 -6.78 22.39
N ILE A 283 13.50 -5.69 21.79
CA ILE A 283 12.61 -5.74 20.64
C ILE A 283 13.48 -5.95 19.39
N PRO A 284 13.29 -7.07 18.65
CA PRO A 284 14.12 -7.35 17.48
C PRO A 284 13.80 -6.40 16.32
N MET A 285 14.81 -6.10 15.51
CA MET A 285 14.63 -5.41 14.23
C MET A 285 14.07 -6.36 13.18
N GLN A 286 13.33 -5.80 12.22
CA GLN A 286 12.70 -6.57 11.16
C GLN A 286 13.72 -7.36 10.33
N GLU A 287 14.88 -6.76 10.05
CA GLU A 287 15.97 -7.38 9.29
C GLU A 287 16.56 -8.59 10.02
N GLU A 288 16.63 -8.56 11.35
CA GLU A 288 17.16 -9.65 12.17
C GLU A 288 16.25 -10.87 12.10
N ILE A 289 14.93 -10.66 12.24
CA ILE A 289 13.94 -11.74 12.08
C ILE A 289 14.04 -12.32 10.66
N SER A 290 14.09 -11.45 9.65
CA SER A 290 14.11 -11.88 8.24
C SER A 290 15.38 -12.65 7.86
N GLN A 291 16.53 -12.34 8.48
CA GLN A 291 17.78 -13.07 8.28
C GLN A 291 17.78 -14.44 8.96
N LEU A 292 17.25 -14.52 10.18
CA LEU A 292 17.19 -15.77 10.94
C LEU A 292 16.09 -16.71 10.45
N LYS A 293 15.00 -16.17 9.89
CA LYS A 293 13.75 -16.88 9.59
C LYS A 293 13.24 -16.50 8.18
N PRO A 294 13.99 -16.86 7.12
CA PRO A 294 13.71 -16.37 5.76
C PRO A 294 12.38 -16.88 5.16
N GLY A 295 11.81 -17.97 5.69
CA GLY A 295 10.57 -18.58 5.20
C GLY A 295 10.61 -19.05 3.76
N GLY A 296 9.44 -19.15 3.11
CA GLY A 296 9.33 -19.42 1.67
C GLY A 296 9.06 -20.87 1.28
N TYR A 297 8.59 -21.71 2.21
CA TYR A 297 8.09 -23.05 1.89
C TYR A 297 6.84 -23.00 1.00
N SER A 298 5.91 -22.09 1.30
CA SER A 298 4.63 -22.04 0.62
C SER A 298 4.76 -21.22 -0.67
N LYS A 299 5.36 -21.78 -1.72
CA LYS A 299 5.36 -21.14 -3.04
C LYS A 299 3.95 -21.13 -3.63
N SER A 300 3.38 -19.95 -3.87
CA SER A 300 2.18 -19.79 -4.69
C SER A 300 2.52 -20.08 -6.16
N THR A 301 1.80 -20.99 -6.80
CA THR A 301 1.89 -21.26 -8.25
C THR A 301 1.27 -20.17 -9.11
N ILE A 302 0.44 -19.31 -8.51
CA ILE A 302 -0.15 -18.15 -9.18
C ILE A 302 0.68 -16.95 -8.76
N ASP A 303 1.43 -16.42 -9.72
CA ASP A 303 2.11 -15.14 -9.76
C ASP A 303 2.62 -14.67 -8.36
N GLY A 304 3.95 -14.67 -8.17
CA GLY A 304 4.80 -13.99 -7.16
C GLY A 304 4.36 -13.60 -5.72
N LYS A 305 3.30 -14.14 -5.11
CA LYS A 305 2.97 -13.88 -3.69
C LYS A 305 3.88 -14.66 -2.75
N GLY A 306 4.17 -14.08 -1.58
CA GLY A 306 5.08 -14.62 -0.56
C GLY A 306 4.60 -15.87 0.20
N PHE A 307 3.31 -16.23 0.17
CA PHE A 307 2.78 -17.51 0.72
C PHE A 307 1.32 -17.79 0.31
N LYS A 308 0.79 -19.00 0.54
CA LYS A 308 -0.59 -19.43 0.22
C LYS A 308 -1.58 -18.97 1.31
N GLY A 309 -2.75 -18.46 0.89
CA GLY A 309 -3.84 -17.98 1.76
C GLY A 309 -4.80 -19.08 2.25
N ALA A 310 -6.04 -18.74 2.60
CA ALA A 310 -7.05 -19.73 3.01
C ALA A 310 -7.44 -20.71 1.89
N TYR A 311 -7.85 -21.92 2.26
CA TYR A 311 -8.39 -22.92 1.32
C TYR A 311 -9.89 -22.69 1.12
N VAL A 312 -10.34 -22.75 -0.14
CA VAL A 312 -11.77 -22.69 -0.47
C VAL A 312 -12.05 -23.83 -1.45
N ILE A 313 -12.85 -24.80 -1.02
CA ILE A 313 -13.33 -25.90 -1.85
C ILE A 313 -14.27 -25.31 -2.90
N PRO A 314 -14.20 -25.74 -4.17
CA PRO A 314 -15.26 -25.44 -5.12
C PRO A 314 -16.63 -25.91 -4.59
N PRO A 315 -17.68 -25.10 -4.68
CA PRO A 315 -19.02 -25.55 -4.32
C PRO A 315 -19.51 -26.62 -5.30
N THR A 316 -20.24 -27.62 -4.78
CA THR A 316 -21.04 -28.56 -5.58
C THR A 316 -22.31 -27.82 -6.03
N PRO A 317 -22.41 -27.41 -7.31
CA PRO A 317 -23.53 -26.58 -7.76
C PRO A 317 -24.85 -27.34 -7.70
N GLY A 318 -25.93 -26.64 -7.40
CA GLY A 318 -27.28 -27.20 -7.33
C GLY A 318 -27.98 -26.90 -6.02
N ILE A 319 -29.09 -27.61 -5.80
CA ILE A 319 -29.94 -27.52 -4.63
C ILE A 319 -29.62 -28.67 -3.70
N HIS A 320 -29.49 -28.34 -2.42
CA HIS A 320 -29.16 -29.27 -1.36
C HIS A 320 -30.09 -29.03 -0.17
N TYR A 321 -30.46 -30.09 0.54
CA TYR A 321 -31.35 -30.04 1.71
C TYR A 321 -30.63 -30.53 2.95
N ASP A 322 -31.12 -30.10 4.11
CA ASP A 322 -30.58 -30.48 5.43
C ASP A 322 -29.05 -30.35 5.52
N VAL A 323 -28.53 -29.21 5.05
CA VAL A 323 -27.09 -28.95 5.02
C VAL A 323 -26.65 -28.34 6.35
N VAL A 324 -25.76 -29.03 7.05
CA VAL A 324 -25.18 -28.55 8.30
C VAL A 324 -23.85 -27.87 8.00
N VAL A 325 -23.67 -26.63 8.48
CA VAL A 325 -22.39 -25.93 8.41
C VAL A 325 -21.66 -26.10 9.72
N MET A 326 -20.50 -26.74 9.67
CA MET A 326 -19.58 -26.79 10.80
C MET A 326 -18.49 -25.73 10.59
N ASP A 327 -18.21 -24.94 11.64
CA ASP A 327 -17.24 -23.84 11.62
C ASP A 327 -16.21 -23.99 12.74
N PHE A 328 -14.95 -23.67 12.42
CA PHE A 328 -13.87 -23.68 13.40
C PHE A 328 -13.94 -22.43 14.29
N SER A 329 -14.08 -22.66 15.59
CA SER A 329 -14.28 -21.59 16.57
C SER A 329 -13.03 -20.68 16.68
N SER A 330 -13.04 -19.56 15.94
CA SER A 330 -11.90 -18.64 15.77
C SER A 330 -10.64 -19.34 15.26
N LEU A 331 -10.74 -20.01 14.11
CA LEU A 331 -9.71 -20.88 13.51
C LEU A 331 -8.26 -20.40 13.71
N TYR A 332 -7.89 -19.25 13.14
CA TYR A 332 -6.49 -18.82 13.16
C TYR A 332 -5.97 -18.42 14.55
N PRO A 333 -6.70 -17.64 15.37
CA PRO A 333 -6.33 -17.43 16.77
C PRO A 333 -6.11 -18.72 17.55
N THR A 334 -6.96 -19.72 17.35
CA THR A 334 -6.81 -21.04 17.98
C THR A 334 -5.54 -21.73 17.47
N ILE A 335 -5.29 -21.75 16.16
CA ILE A 335 -4.04 -22.29 15.58
C ILE A 335 -2.80 -21.60 16.18
N ILE A 336 -2.82 -20.27 16.29
CA ILE A 336 -1.69 -19.50 16.84
C ILE A 336 -1.38 -19.90 18.27
N LYS A 337 -2.44 -20.08 19.09
CA LYS A 337 -2.32 -20.51 20.48
C LYS A 337 -1.83 -21.96 20.57
N GLU A 338 -2.59 -22.91 20.01
CA GLU A 338 -2.40 -24.35 20.21
C GLU A 338 -1.10 -24.85 19.55
N TYR A 339 -0.67 -24.25 18.43
CA TYR A 339 0.58 -24.58 17.77
C TYR A 339 1.74 -23.65 18.17
N ASN A 340 1.58 -22.82 19.22
CA ASN A 340 2.59 -21.92 19.76
C ASN A 340 3.30 -21.06 18.69
N LEU A 341 2.53 -20.46 17.78
CA LEU A 341 3.07 -19.71 16.65
C LEU A 341 3.41 -18.28 17.07
N SER A 342 4.70 -17.95 17.07
CA SER A 342 5.23 -16.60 17.31
C SER A 342 6.58 -16.43 16.59
N TYR A 343 6.99 -15.19 16.34
CA TYR A 343 8.22 -14.90 15.58
C TYR A 343 9.47 -15.45 16.29
N GLU A 344 9.45 -15.57 17.62
CA GLU A 344 10.54 -16.13 18.42
C GLU A 344 10.45 -17.64 18.68
N THR A 345 9.29 -18.27 18.46
CA THR A 345 9.07 -19.72 18.71
C THR A 345 9.11 -20.56 17.44
N VAL A 346 8.63 -20.04 16.31
CA VAL A 346 8.73 -20.70 15.00
C VAL A 346 10.17 -20.67 14.53
N GLN A 347 10.74 -21.82 14.16
CA GLN A 347 12.16 -21.97 13.84
C GLN A 347 13.07 -21.45 14.97
N CYS A 348 12.80 -21.85 16.21
CA CYS A 348 13.64 -21.48 17.34
C CYS A 348 15.03 -22.16 17.27
N PRO A 349 16.08 -21.60 17.91
CA PRO A 349 17.43 -22.16 17.85
C PRO A 349 17.64 -23.41 18.71
N HIS A 350 16.68 -23.79 19.56
CA HIS A 350 16.82 -24.95 20.46
C HIS A 350 16.94 -26.27 19.69
N GLU A 351 18.00 -27.03 19.95
CA GLU A 351 18.27 -28.29 19.25
C GLU A 351 17.17 -29.33 19.51
N VAL A 352 16.70 -29.45 20.76
CA VAL A 352 15.61 -30.36 21.16
C VAL A 352 14.28 -30.07 20.45
N CYS A 353 14.11 -28.88 19.88
CA CYS A 353 12.88 -28.50 19.20
C CYS A 353 12.91 -28.83 17.71
N ARG A 354 14.05 -29.25 17.13
CA ARG A 354 14.18 -29.47 15.68
C ARG A 354 13.22 -30.54 15.16
N ASP A 355 12.91 -31.53 15.99
CA ASP A 355 12.00 -32.63 15.63
C ASP A 355 10.53 -32.31 15.90
N ASN A 356 10.24 -31.19 16.59
CA ASN A 356 8.87 -30.74 16.86
C ASN A 356 8.27 -29.99 15.65
N MET A 357 8.05 -30.73 14.57
CA MET A 357 7.58 -30.21 13.29
C MET A 357 6.07 -29.95 13.29
N LEU A 358 5.66 -28.86 12.64
CA LEU A 358 4.26 -28.55 12.43
C LEU A 358 3.59 -29.52 11.45
N LYS A 359 2.34 -29.90 11.73
CA LYS A 359 1.56 -30.84 10.91
C LYS A 359 1.42 -30.31 9.48
N GLY A 360 2.08 -30.99 8.54
CA GLY A 360 2.04 -30.64 7.10
C GLY A 360 2.85 -29.40 6.70
N ILE A 361 3.66 -28.83 7.60
CA ILE A 361 4.44 -27.61 7.36
C ILE A 361 5.90 -27.84 7.79
N PRO A 362 6.93 -27.49 6.98
CA PRO A 362 8.32 -27.81 7.28
C PRO A 362 8.97 -26.78 8.21
N TYR A 363 8.25 -26.37 9.24
CA TYR A 363 8.77 -25.51 10.29
C TYR A 363 8.60 -26.21 11.62
N HIS A 364 9.63 -26.15 12.45
CA HIS A 364 9.56 -26.61 13.82
C HIS A 364 9.16 -25.47 14.76
N VAL A 365 8.57 -25.82 15.90
CA VAL A 365 8.15 -24.86 16.93
C VAL A 365 8.76 -25.19 18.28
N CYS A 366 9.04 -24.15 19.05
CA CYS A 366 9.58 -24.26 20.40
C CYS A 366 8.65 -25.02 21.36
N THR A 367 9.20 -26.02 22.05
CA THR A 367 8.54 -26.75 23.15
C THR A 367 8.96 -26.25 24.54
N GLN A 368 10.01 -25.43 24.64
CA GLN A 368 10.56 -24.98 25.92
C GLN A 368 9.85 -23.74 26.49
N LYS A 369 9.20 -22.94 25.63
CA LYS A 369 8.52 -21.71 26.03
C LYS A 369 7.37 -21.38 25.09
N MET A 370 6.32 -20.79 25.64
CA MET A 370 5.24 -20.19 24.86
C MET A 370 5.64 -18.80 24.34
N GLY A 371 5.27 -18.51 23.10
CA GLY A 371 5.58 -17.25 22.43
C GLY A 371 4.63 -16.12 22.82
N ILE A 372 5.12 -14.88 22.78
CA ILE A 372 4.39 -13.64 23.06
C ILE A 372 3.14 -13.53 22.20
N PHE A 373 3.25 -13.79 20.90
CA PHE A 373 2.08 -13.75 20.04
C PHE A 373 1.05 -14.82 20.43
N ALA A 374 1.51 -16.04 20.73
CA ALA A 374 0.67 -17.17 21.06
C ALA A 374 -0.12 -16.94 22.37
N TYR A 375 0.54 -16.52 23.46
CA TYR A 375 -0.15 -16.34 24.74
C TYR A 375 -1.06 -15.11 24.76
N VAL A 376 -0.68 -14.00 24.09
CA VAL A 376 -1.52 -12.79 24.02
C VAL A 376 -2.80 -13.09 23.23
N VAL A 377 -2.67 -13.68 22.03
CA VAL A 377 -3.82 -14.04 21.21
C VAL A 377 -4.66 -15.13 21.87
N GLY A 378 -4.01 -16.12 22.48
CA GLY A 378 -4.67 -17.20 23.22
C GLY A 378 -5.54 -16.67 24.36
N PHE A 379 -4.99 -15.80 25.21
CA PHE A 379 -5.75 -15.15 26.28
C PHE A 379 -6.96 -14.36 25.75
N LEU A 380 -6.76 -13.51 24.73
CA LEU A 380 -7.83 -12.70 24.16
C LEU A 380 -8.91 -13.58 23.51
N ARG A 381 -8.53 -14.66 22.81
CA ARG A 381 -9.47 -15.62 22.21
C ARG A 381 -10.29 -16.29 23.31
N ASP A 382 -9.63 -16.83 24.32
CA ASP A 382 -10.29 -17.64 25.34
C ASP A 382 -11.20 -16.83 26.25
N ILE A 383 -10.75 -15.65 26.71
CA ILE A 383 -11.63 -14.78 27.51
C ILE A 383 -12.85 -14.32 26.71
N ARG A 384 -12.69 -14.09 25.40
CA ARG A 384 -13.80 -13.74 24.52
C ARG A 384 -14.77 -14.92 24.35
N VAL A 385 -14.27 -16.09 23.96
CA VAL A 385 -15.09 -17.25 23.56
C VAL A 385 -15.70 -17.93 24.77
N LYS A 386 -14.92 -18.15 25.84
CA LYS A 386 -15.32 -18.93 27.01
C LYS A 386 -16.06 -18.10 28.07
N TYR A 387 -15.91 -16.76 28.07
CA TYR A 387 -16.52 -15.89 29.10
C TYR A 387 -17.44 -14.80 28.52
N PHE A 388 -16.90 -13.81 27.80
CA PHE A 388 -17.69 -12.64 27.40
C PHE A 388 -18.76 -12.93 26.35
N LYS A 389 -18.50 -13.83 25.39
CA LYS A 389 -19.49 -14.24 24.37
C LYS A 389 -20.70 -14.94 25.03
N PRO A 390 -20.54 -15.97 25.89
CA PRO A 390 -21.67 -16.53 26.66
C PRO A 390 -22.38 -15.48 27.52
N LYS A 391 -21.62 -14.68 28.29
CA LYS A 391 -22.18 -13.67 29.20
C LYS A 391 -22.88 -12.50 28.50
N SER A 392 -22.64 -12.31 27.20
CA SER A 392 -23.41 -11.36 26.39
C SER A 392 -24.81 -11.85 26.03
N LYS A 393 -25.07 -13.16 26.15
CA LYS A 393 -26.36 -13.81 25.86
C LYS A 393 -27.04 -14.36 27.12
N ASP A 394 -26.43 -14.18 28.28
CA ASP A 394 -26.91 -14.73 29.56
C ASP A 394 -28.09 -13.89 30.08
N GLU A 395 -29.31 -14.39 29.88
CA GLU A 395 -30.55 -13.70 30.25
C GLU A 395 -30.68 -13.43 31.76
N THR A 396 -29.92 -14.13 32.60
CA THR A 396 -29.90 -13.91 34.06
C THR A 396 -29.21 -12.60 34.46
N LEU A 397 -28.38 -12.02 33.57
CA LEU A 397 -27.71 -10.75 33.80
C LEU A 397 -28.60 -9.58 33.38
N SER A 398 -28.42 -8.42 34.04
CA SER A 398 -29.07 -7.17 33.61
C SER A 398 -28.68 -6.80 32.17
N GLU A 399 -29.60 -6.13 31.47
CA GLU A 399 -29.37 -5.67 30.09
C GLU A 399 -28.10 -4.85 29.95
N LYS A 400 -27.87 -3.89 30.86
CA LYS A 400 -26.63 -3.11 30.93
C LYS A 400 -25.37 -3.98 31.01
N ARG A 401 -25.42 -5.08 31.78
CA ARG A 401 -24.27 -5.99 31.91
C ARG A 401 -24.10 -6.86 30.67
N ARG A 402 -25.19 -7.33 30.05
CA ARG A 402 -25.16 -8.06 28.77
C ARG A 402 -24.57 -7.19 27.66
N ASP A 403 -24.98 -5.93 27.56
CA ASP A 403 -24.46 -4.96 26.58
C ASP A 403 -22.99 -4.65 26.79
N TYR A 404 -22.57 -4.51 28.04
CA TYR A 404 -21.16 -4.33 28.36
C TYR A 404 -20.32 -5.55 27.95
N ASN A 405 -20.78 -6.77 28.25
CA ASN A 405 -20.13 -8.01 27.81
C ASN A 405 -20.13 -8.13 26.27
N SER A 406 -21.21 -7.72 25.61
CA SER A 406 -21.31 -7.66 24.15
C SER A 406 -20.27 -6.70 23.56
N THR A 407 -20.10 -5.54 24.18
CA THR A 407 -19.08 -4.55 23.79
C THR A 407 -17.67 -5.11 23.94
N ILE A 408 -17.37 -5.78 25.07
CA ILE A 408 -16.06 -6.38 25.30
C ILE A 408 -15.76 -7.47 24.27
N GLN A 409 -16.68 -8.39 24.00
CA GLN A 409 -16.42 -9.44 23.01
C GLN A 409 -16.26 -8.86 21.59
N GLN A 410 -16.93 -7.74 21.26
CA GLN A 410 -16.72 -7.01 20.01
C GLN A 410 -15.34 -6.35 19.94
N ALA A 411 -14.92 -5.65 21.00
CA ALA A 411 -13.61 -5.01 21.08
C ALA A 411 -12.48 -6.04 20.88
N ILE A 412 -12.59 -7.18 21.57
CA ILE A 412 -11.64 -8.28 21.42
C ILE A 412 -11.72 -8.88 20.01
N LYS A 413 -12.92 -9.04 19.43
CA LYS A 413 -13.09 -9.51 18.04
C LYS A 413 -12.39 -8.58 17.04
N VAL A 414 -12.55 -7.26 17.19
CA VAL A 414 -11.87 -6.25 16.35
C VAL A 414 -10.36 -6.44 16.41
N PHE A 415 -9.80 -6.59 17.61
CA PHE A 415 -8.36 -6.76 17.81
C PHE A 415 -7.84 -8.08 17.21
N ILE A 416 -8.48 -9.20 17.54
CA ILE A 416 -8.08 -10.54 17.08
C ILE A 416 -8.27 -10.68 15.57
N ASN A 417 -9.29 -10.06 14.98
CA ASN A 417 -9.58 -10.20 13.55
C ASN A 417 -9.01 -9.06 12.68
N GLY A 418 -8.32 -8.08 13.26
CA GLY A 418 -7.88 -6.86 12.58
C GLY A 418 -7.08 -7.06 11.30
N CYS A 419 -7.54 -6.45 10.21
CA CYS A 419 -6.97 -6.51 8.85
C CYS A 419 -5.82 -5.53 8.62
N LEU A 420 -4.98 -5.78 7.60
CA LEU A 420 -4.09 -4.76 7.03
C LEU A 420 -4.83 -3.45 6.65
N PRO A 421 -4.14 -2.30 6.58
CA PRO A 421 -4.77 -1.02 6.30
C PRO A 421 -5.55 -1.03 4.97
N TYR A 422 -6.83 -0.65 5.02
CA TYR A 422 -7.71 -0.51 3.85
C TYR A 422 -7.07 0.27 2.69
N ASN A 423 -6.25 1.25 3.05
CA ASN A 423 -5.70 2.28 2.18
C ASN A 423 -4.31 1.95 1.63
N GLU A 424 -3.73 0.78 1.94
CA GLU A 424 -2.45 0.37 1.38
C GLU A 424 -2.58 0.27 -0.15
N GLU A 425 -1.82 1.11 -0.86
CA GLU A 425 -1.99 1.29 -2.30
C GLU A 425 -1.15 0.26 -3.05
N VAL A 426 -1.82 -0.71 -3.67
CA VAL A 426 -1.20 -1.69 -4.54
C VAL A 426 -1.44 -1.31 -6.00
N ILE A 427 -0.43 -1.50 -6.84
CA ILE A 427 -0.61 -1.34 -8.28
C ILE A 427 -1.24 -2.64 -8.79
N ILE A 428 -2.26 -2.57 -9.63
CA ILE A 428 -2.89 -3.72 -10.26
C ILE A 428 -2.91 -3.58 -11.77
N LYS A 429 -3.01 -4.69 -12.48
CA LYS A 429 -3.12 -4.81 -13.92
C LYS A 429 -4.39 -5.58 -14.23
N LYS A 430 -5.36 -4.92 -14.85
CA LYS A 430 -6.66 -5.51 -15.22
C LYS A 430 -6.50 -6.46 -16.43
N LYS A 431 -7.50 -7.32 -16.67
CA LYS A 431 -7.59 -8.26 -17.81
C LYS A 431 -7.44 -7.59 -19.19
N ASP A 432 -7.68 -6.29 -19.29
CA ASP A 432 -7.46 -5.47 -20.49
C ASP A 432 -6.04 -4.87 -20.58
N ASN A 433 -5.09 -5.39 -19.80
CA ASN A 433 -3.71 -4.92 -19.65
C ASN A 433 -3.54 -3.49 -19.09
N LYS A 434 -4.61 -2.83 -18.61
CA LYS A 434 -4.50 -1.51 -17.96
C LYS A 434 -3.95 -1.61 -16.55
N VAL A 435 -2.95 -0.78 -16.24
CA VAL A 435 -2.36 -0.66 -14.91
C VAL A 435 -3.04 0.46 -14.13
N SER A 436 -3.47 0.19 -12.89
CA SER A 436 -4.11 1.17 -12.01
C SER A 436 -3.66 0.99 -10.58
N LYS A 437 -3.51 2.09 -9.84
CA LYS A 437 -3.25 2.07 -8.40
C LYS A 437 -4.57 1.92 -7.66
N ILE A 438 -4.68 0.95 -6.78
CA ILE A 438 -5.90 0.65 -6.04
C ILE A 438 -5.58 0.42 -4.57
N LYS A 439 -6.45 0.92 -3.69
CA LYS A 439 -6.35 0.66 -2.26
C LYS A 439 -6.70 -0.80 -2.00
N LEU A 440 -6.05 -1.41 -1.02
CA LEU A 440 -6.19 -2.83 -0.71
C LEU A 440 -7.65 -3.28 -0.58
N GLY A 441 -8.51 -2.51 0.11
CA GLY A 441 -9.93 -2.91 0.20
C GLY A 441 -10.83 -2.39 -0.93
N ASP A 442 -10.30 -1.63 -1.89
CA ASP A 442 -10.99 -1.37 -3.16
C ASP A 442 -10.76 -2.54 -4.14
N LEU A 443 -9.65 -3.27 -3.93
CA LEU A 443 -9.36 -4.52 -4.61
C LEU A 443 -10.19 -5.68 -4.08
N GLU A 444 -10.38 -5.76 -2.76
CA GLU A 444 -11.27 -6.72 -2.08
C GLU A 444 -12.69 -6.72 -2.66
N LYS A 445 -13.21 -5.53 -3.00
CA LYS A 445 -14.54 -5.35 -3.59
C LYS A 445 -14.65 -5.87 -5.03
N ASN A 446 -13.54 -6.02 -5.75
CA ASN A 446 -13.51 -6.43 -7.16
C ASN A 446 -12.10 -6.90 -7.55
N TRP A 447 -11.74 -8.15 -7.26
CA TRP A 447 -10.40 -8.68 -7.54
C TRP A 447 -10.32 -9.50 -8.84
N ASN A 448 -11.46 -9.93 -9.37
CA ASN A 448 -11.49 -10.79 -10.55
C ASN A 448 -10.90 -10.10 -11.79
N GLY A 449 -9.87 -10.75 -12.36
CA GLY A 449 -9.18 -10.28 -13.55
C GLY A 449 -8.22 -9.11 -13.32
N LYS A 450 -7.54 -9.08 -12.18
CA LYS A 450 -6.57 -8.04 -11.81
C LYS A 450 -5.30 -8.66 -11.20
N ASP A 451 -4.13 -8.41 -11.78
CA ASP A 451 -2.81 -8.87 -11.29
C ASP A 451 -2.13 -7.77 -10.49
N ILE A 452 -1.59 -8.03 -9.30
CA ILE A 452 -0.98 -6.98 -8.45
C ILE A 452 0.51 -6.83 -8.79
N LEU A 453 1.05 -5.61 -8.86
CA LEU A 453 2.34 -5.21 -9.46
C LEU A 453 3.23 -4.29 -8.58
N SER A 454 3.18 -4.36 -7.24
CA SER A 454 3.85 -3.43 -6.29
C SER A 454 5.26 -2.91 -6.68
N ILE A 455 5.49 -1.59 -6.54
CA ILE A 455 6.82 -0.92 -6.58
C ILE A 455 7.00 -0.15 -5.26
N GLU A 456 8.13 -0.41 -4.59
CA GLU A 456 8.52 0.10 -3.28
C GLU A 456 8.74 1.64 -3.28
N ARG A 457 8.17 2.35 -2.29
CA ARG A 457 8.22 3.82 -2.22
C ARG A 457 9.42 4.39 -1.42
N ASN A 458 10.21 3.58 -0.72
CA ASN A 458 11.10 4.09 0.33
C ASN A 458 12.62 4.02 0.10
N SER A 459 13.14 3.55 -1.04
CA SER A 459 14.61 3.45 -1.20
C SER A 459 15.30 4.61 -1.91
N GLY A 460 14.58 5.63 -2.36
CA GLY A 460 15.19 6.89 -2.82
C GLY A 460 16.26 6.75 -3.93
N LYS A 461 16.23 5.70 -4.77
CA LYS A 461 17.23 5.51 -5.84
C LYS A 461 16.60 5.18 -7.21
N PHE A 462 16.91 6.06 -8.16
CA PHE A 462 16.93 5.91 -9.63
C PHE A 462 15.61 5.88 -10.43
N GLY A 463 15.42 6.88 -11.32
CA GLY A 463 14.45 6.81 -12.43
C GLY A 463 13.04 7.39 -12.20
N GLN A 464 12.90 8.55 -11.55
CA GLN A 464 11.60 9.21 -11.38
C GLN A 464 11.02 9.66 -12.74
N GLY A 465 9.98 8.97 -13.23
CA GLY A 465 9.12 9.51 -14.30
C GLY A 465 8.30 10.69 -13.77
N LYS A 466 8.31 11.84 -14.46
CA LYS A 466 7.41 12.96 -14.20
C LYS A 466 6.57 13.25 -15.43
N PHE A 467 5.33 13.62 -15.22
CA PHE A 467 4.42 14.07 -16.27
C PHE A 467 4.68 15.54 -16.57
N VAL A 468 4.75 15.91 -17.85
CA VAL A 468 5.09 17.27 -18.26
C VAL A 468 4.13 17.76 -19.32
N LYS A 469 3.53 18.92 -19.07
CA LYS A 469 2.53 19.55 -19.93
C LYS A 469 3.17 20.20 -21.15
N ILE A 470 2.54 20.11 -22.31
CA ILE A 470 2.93 20.80 -23.53
C ILE A 470 2.46 22.25 -23.45
N VAL A 471 3.37 23.20 -23.65
CA VAL A 471 3.10 24.65 -23.59
C VAL A 471 3.30 25.36 -24.94
N GLY A 472 3.81 24.67 -25.95
CA GLY A 472 3.88 25.20 -27.31
C GLY A 472 3.95 24.09 -28.35
N LEU A 473 3.30 24.30 -29.49
CA LEU A 473 3.34 23.39 -30.64
C LEU A 473 3.48 24.23 -31.90
N THR A 474 4.57 24.05 -32.64
CA THR A 474 4.84 24.85 -33.85
C THR A 474 4.99 23.93 -35.05
N THR A 475 4.09 24.07 -36.03
CA THR A 475 4.11 23.35 -37.32
C THR A 475 4.88 24.18 -38.34
N ARG A 476 6.01 23.66 -38.85
CA ARG A 476 6.73 24.33 -39.94
C ARG A 476 6.23 23.78 -41.28
N LYS A 477 5.44 24.60 -42.01
CA LYS A 477 4.73 24.24 -43.26
C LYS A 477 5.60 23.59 -44.35
N ALA A 478 6.91 23.78 -44.35
CA ALA A 478 7.77 23.31 -45.44
C ALA A 478 8.14 21.81 -45.39
N LYS A 479 7.99 21.06 -44.28
CA LYS A 479 8.60 19.71 -44.15
C LYS A 479 7.88 18.66 -43.25
N GLU A 480 6.61 18.80 -42.89
CA GLU A 480 5.87 17.81 -42.05
C GLU A 480 6.48 17.50 -40.64
N TYR A 481 7.14 18.49 -40.00
CA TYR A 481 7.67 18.36 -38.62
C TYR A 481 6.90 19.22 -37.61
N LEU A 482 6.73 18.68 -36.41
CA LEU A 482 6.20 19.36 -35.21
C LEU A 482 7.31 19.57 -34.18
N GLU A 483 7.41 20.79 -33.67
CA GLU A 483 8.19 21.13 -32.48
C GLU A 483 7.24 21.35 -31.29
N ILE A 484 7.42 20.56 -30.24
CA ILE A 484 6.66 20.52 -29.00
C ILE A 484 7.52 21.16 -27.90
N THR A 485 7.09 22.29 -27.37
CA THR A 485 7.69 22.95 -26.21
C THR A 485 6.93 22.54 -24.95
N LEU A 486 7.65 22.19 -23.89
CA LEU A 486 7.13 21.65 -22.65
C LEU A 486 7.21 22.67 -21.51
N SER A 487 6.33 22.53 -20.52
CA SER A 487 6.15 23.42 -19.36
C SER A 487 7.39 23.56 -18.47
N ASP A 488 8.34 22.64 -18.59
CA ASP A 488 9.62 22.65 -17.90
C ASP A 488 10.77 23.26 -18.73
N GLY A 489 10.45 23.86 -19.89
CA GLY A 489 11.39 24.52 -20.79
C GLY A 489 12.01 23.61 -21.87
N ARG A 490 11.76 22.30 -21.86
CA ARG A 490 12.32 21.37 -22.86
C ARG A 490 11.59 21.47 -24.21
N LYS A 491 12.33 21.27 -25.32
CA LYS A 491 11.78 21.23 -26.68
C LYS A 491 12.01 19.86 -27.34
N VAL A 492 10.93 19.22 -27.78
CA VAL A 492 10.89 17.90 -28.44
C VAL A 492 10.47 18.10 -29.88
N GLN A 493 11.19 17.59 -30.88
CA GLN A 493 10.71 17.66 -32.27
C GLN A 493 10.54 16.26 -32.87
N CYS A 494 9.41 16.07 -33.53
CA CYS A 494 8.92 14.83 -34.11
C CYS A 494 8.15 15.16 -35.41
N THR A 495 7.59 14.16 -36.09
CA THR A 495 6.62 14.40 -37.18
C THR A 495 5.21 14.19 -36.67
N SER A 496 4.23 14.68 -37.43
CA SER A 496 2.81 14.52 -37.13
C SER A 496 2.37 13.08 -36.89
N ASN A 497 3.04 12.09 -37.48
CA ASN A 497 2.66 10.67 -37.36
C ASN A 497 3.33 9.91 -36.20
N HIS A 498 4.24 10.53 -35.44
CA HIS A 498 4.88 9.85 -34.30
C HIS A 498 3.90 9.56 -33.17
N ILE A 499 3.91 8.35 -32.64
CA ILE A 499 3.07 8.00 -31.51
C ILE A 499 3.74 8.47 -30.20
N ILE A 500 3.07 9.36 -29.47
CA ILE A 500 3.53 9.94 -28.20
C ILE A 500 2.54 9.52 -27.11
N PRO A 501 3.02 9.02 -25.94
CA PRO A 501 2.15 8.67 -24.82
C PRO A 501 1.62 9.94 -24.18
N LYS A 502 0.41 10.31 -24.59
CA LYS A 502 -0.37 11.42 -24.05
C LYS A 502 -1.25 10.91 -22.93
N ILE A 503 -1.23 11.65 -21.84
CA ILE A 503 -2.11 11.46 -20.72
C ILE A 503 -3.36 12.29 -21.01
N GLU A 504 -4.44 11.58 -21.31
CA GLU A 504 -5.77 12.21 -21.31
C GLU A 504 -6.29 12.31 -19.88
N ASN A 505 -5.91 11.34 -19.02
CA ASN A 505 -6.13 11.43 -17.58
C ASN A 505 -5.26 10.45 -16.78
N LEU A 506 -5.14 10.68 -15.46
CA LEU A 506 -4.41 9.84 -14.49
C LEU A 506 -4.82 8.34 -14.46
N SER A 507 -5.77 7.93 -15.29
CA SER A 507 -6.30 6.57 -15.46
C SER A 507 -6.09 5.98 -16.86
N LYS A 508 -5.51 6.72 -17.82
CA LYS A 508 -5.37 6.29 -19.22
C LYS A 508 -4.17 7.00 -19.90
N ILE A 509 -3.18 6.21 -20.33
CA ILE A 509 -2.11 6.66 -21.24
C ILE A 509 -2.55 6.25 -22.64
N ASN A 510 -2.87 7.22 -23.50
CA ASN A 510 -3.19 6.97 -24.89
C ASN A 510 -1.96 7.24 -25.75
N GLU A 511 -1.70 6.32 -26.65
CA GLU A 511 -0.72 6.47 -27.71
C GLU A 511 -1.34 7.30 -28.83
N ILE A 512 -0.99 8.58 -28.92
CA ILE A 512 -1.55 9.51 -29.90
C ILE A 512 -0.48 9.96 -30.90
N LYS A 513 -0.86 10.11 -32.17
CA LYS A 513 -0.01 10.73 -33.18
C LYS A 513 0.34 12.17 -32.77
N ALA A 514 1.59 12.56 -32.90
CA ALA A 514 2.11 13.83 -32.38
C ALA A 514 1.51 15.05 -33.09
N GLY A 515 0.99 14.88 -34.30
CA GLY A 515 0.25 15.90 -35.05
C GLY A 515 -1.15 16.13 -34.51
N ASN A 516 -1.64 15.23 -33.67
CA ASN A 516 -2.91 15.35 -32.97
C ASN A 516 -2.71 15.85 -31.52
N LEU A 517 -1.45 16.15 -31.12
CA LEU A 517 -1.17 16.78 -29.83
C LEU A 517 -1.53 18.26 -29.86
N LYS A 518 -2.05 18.74 -28.74
CA LYS A 518 -2.49 20.12 -28.54
C LYS A 518 -1.72 20.75 -27.38
N VAL A 519 -1.59 22.08 -27.40
CA VAL A 519 -1.02 22.81 -26.27
C VAL A 519 -1.94 22.59 -25.08
N GLY A 520 -1.36 22.15 -23.96
CA GLY A 520 -2.09 21.73 -22.77
C GLY A 520 -2.08 20.22 -22.51
N ASP A 521 -1.68 19.40 -23.48
CA ASP A 521 -1.58 17.94 -23.32
C ASP A 521 -0.41 17.55 -22.40
N GLU A 522 -0.60 16.59 -21.49
CA GLU A 522 0.47 16.08 -20.63
C GLU A 522 1.10 14.82 -21.23
N ILE A 523 2.42 14.77 -21.33
CA ILE A 523 3.15 13.62 -21.87
C ILE A 523 4.13 13.08 -20.82
N LEU A 524 4.30 11.75 -20.76
CA LEU A 524 5.21 11.12 -19.81
C LEU A 524 6.66 11.28 -20.27
N ILE A 525 7.50 11.91 -19.45
CA ILE A 525 8.92 12.10 -19.74
C ILE A 525 9.75 11.75 -18.51
N PHE A 526 10.79 10.95 -18.67
CA PHE A 526 11.75 10.75 -17.59
C PHE A 526 12.41 12.09 -17.25
N HIS A 527 12.27 12.52 -15.99
CA HIS A 527 12.98 13.69 -15.51
C HIS A 527 14.23 13.24 -14.77
N LYS A 528 15.33 13.75 -15.29
CA LYS A 528 16.69 13.73 -14.75
C LYS A 528 17.56 12.54 -15.09
N ASN A 529 18.78 12.96 -15.41
CA ASN A 529 19.97 12.22 -15.70
C ASN A 529 20.27 11.23 -14.57
N PRO A 530 20.43 9.93 -14.87
CA PRO A 530 20.58 8.91 -13.86
C PRO A 530 22.00 8.79 -13.25
N LEU A 531 22.90 9.72 -13.56
CA LEU A 531 24.19 9.87 -12.87
C LEU A 531 24.00 10.37 -11.44
N ASN A 532 24.88 9.95 -10.53
CA ASN A 532 24.79 10.33 -9.12
C ASN A 532 25.02 11.85 -8.99
N ASN A 533 24.05 12.59 -8.43
CA ASN A 533 24.18 14.03 -8.24
C ASN A 533 25.22 14.39 -7.17
N ASN A 534 25.58 13.46 -6.29
CA ASN A 534 26.54 13.68 -5.20
C ASN A 534 27.40 12.42 -4.98
N PRO A 535 28.28 12.05 -5.94
CA PRO A 535 29.08 10.85 -5.81
C PRO A 535 30.19 11.03 -4.77
N PRO A 536 30.67 9.94 -4.13
CA PRO A 536 31.75 10.03 -3.15
C PRO A 536 33.00 10.68 -3.75
N LYS A 537 33.65 11.58 -2.99
CA LYS A 537 34.90 12.24 -3.39
C LYS A 537 36.14 11.38 -3.11
N LYS A 538 36.08 10.54 -2.07
CA LYS A 538 37.12 9.60 -1.66
C LYS A 538 36.49 8.26 -1.29
N ILE A 539 37.26 7.19 -1.31
CA ILE A 539 36.84 5.87 -0.83
C ILE A 539 37.87 5.29 0.12
N PHE A 540 37.41 4.57 1.14
CA PHE A 540 38.28 3.80 2.02
C PHE A 540 38.64 2.48 1.36
N ILE A 541 39.89 2.32 0.93
CA ILE A 541 40.37 1.21 0.11
C ILE A 541 40.09 -0.18 0.73
N PRO A 542 40.29 -0.40 2.06
CA PRO A 542 40.02 -1.69 2.68
C PRO A 542 38.59 -2.22 2.48
N ASN A 543 37.60 -1.35 2.28
CA ASN A 543 36.21 -1.76 2.03
C ASN A 543 35.99 -2.38 0.65
N TYR A 544 36.97 -2.28 -0.27
CA TYR A 544 36.80 -2.65 -1.68
C TYR A 544 37.76 -3.75 -2.16
N ILE A 545 38.73 -4.14 -1.35
CA ILE A 545 39.71 -5.18 -1.69
C ILE A 545 39.62 -6.35 -0.72
N PRO A 546 39.92 -7.59 -1.16
CA PRO A 546 39.95 -8.74 -0.25
C PRO A 546 40.94 -8.50 0.89
N THR A 547 40.53 -8.87 2.11
CA THR A 547 41.34 -8.61 3.32
C THR A 547 42.48 -9.60 3.48
N ASN A 548 42.31 -10.83 2.96
CA ASN A 548 43.34 -11.86 2.93
C ASN A 548 44.59 -11.36 2.18
N ASN A 549 45.69 -11.12 2.91
CA ASN A 549 46.95 -10.50 2.46
C ASN A 549 46.93 -8.98 2.25
N LEU A 550 46.00 -8.26 2.86
CA LEU A 550 46.04 -6.80 2.95
C LEU A 550 46.87 -6.39 4.17
N TRP A 551 47.88 -5.56 3.96
CA TRP A 551 48.66 -4.94 5.01
C TRP A 551 48.26 -3.47 5.18
N VAL A 552 48.35 -2.98 6.41
CA VAL A 552 48.31 -1.55 6.74
C VAL A 552 49.63 -1.15 7.42
N SER A 553 50.08 0.06 7.17
CA SER A 553 51.40 0.55 7.59
C SER A 553 51.41 2.02 7.96
N LEU A 554 52.50 2.39 8.63
CA LEU A 554 52.82 3.71 9.11
C LEU A 554 54.31 4.00 8.87
N GLU A 555 54.64 5.23 8.45
CA GLU A 555 56.03 5.63 8.25
C GLU A 555 56.80 5.72 9.58
N ARG A 556 58.12 5.58 9.54
CA ARG A 556 58.97 5.64 10.75
C ARG A 556 58.85 6.98 11.50
N LYS A 557 58.64 8.09 10.79
CA LYS A 557 58.48 9.42 11.40
C LYS A 557 57.16 9.51 12.18
N GLU A 558 56.08 9.08 11.56
CA GLU A 558 54.75 8.97 12.17
C GLU A 558 54.76 7.99 13.34
N TYR A 559 55.40 6.82 13.17
CA TYR A 559 55.57 5.87 14.27
C TYR A 559 56.29 6.53 15.44
N LYS A 560 57.43 7.19 15.23
CA LYS A 560 58.15 7.88 16.32
C LYS A 560 57.35 8.99 16.99
N LYS A 561 56.41 9.62 16.29
CA LYS A 561 55.53 10.66 16.83
C LYS A 561 54.41 10.06 17.70
N TYR A 562 53.91 8.88 17.34
CA TYR A 562 52.76 8.23 17.97
C TYR A 562 53.09 6.85 18.57
N SER A 563 54.36 6.62 18.91
CA SER A 563 54.86 5.47 19.68
C SER A 563 55.65 5.98 20.89
N TYR A 564 55.58 5.26 21.99
CA TYR A 564 56.27 5.58 23.25
C TYR A 564 57.29 4.49 23.57
N ARG A 565 58.28 4.81 24.42
CA ARG A 565 59.17 3.76 24.96
C ARG A 565 58.33 2.78 25.78
N THR A 566 58.65 1.50 25.70
CA THR A 566 57.84 0.36 26.22
C THR A 566 57.49 0.39 27.72
N ASN A 567 57.96 1.38 28.49
CA ASN A 567 57.78 1.46 29.95
C ASN A 567 56.91 2.66 30.42
N GLU A 568 56.18 3.34 29.54
CA GLU A 568 55.23 4.42 29.91
C GLU A 568 53.81 4.09 29.41
N SER A 569 52.81 4.12 30.30
CA SER A 569 51.40 3.80 30.02
C SER A 569 50.63 5.02 29.48
N THR A 570 49.77 4.82 28.48
CA THR A 570 48.90 5.86 27.92
C THR A 570 47.49 5.34 27.60
N ASP A 571 46.48 6.16 27.83
CA ASP A 571 45.08 5.86 27.49
C ASP A 571 44.73 6.15 26.02
N ASN A 572 45.69 6.62 25.22
CA ASN A 572 45.42 6.96 23.83
C ASN A 572 45.29 5.68 22.97
N PRO A 573 44.11 5.42 22.38
CA PRO A 573 43.85 4.17 21.66
C PRO A 573 44.69 4.03 20.37
N ILE A 574 45.11 5.13 19.75
CA ILE A 574 45.98 5.11 18.57
C ILE A 574 47.39 4.66 18.96
N ILE A 575 47.93 5.19 20.06
CA ILE A 575 49.27 4.83 20.54
C ILE A 575 49.29 3.36 20.95
N ASN A 576 48.23 2.90 21.64
CA ASN A 576 48.09 1.49 22.03
C ASN A 576 48.00 0.56 20.82
N LEU A 577 47.24 0.93 19.79
CA LEU A 577 47.18 0.20 18.52
C LEU A 577 48.55 0.14 17.82
N ILE A 578 49.25 1.27 17.73
CA ILE A 578 50.57 1.37 17.07
C ILE A 578 51.62 0.53 17.81
N ASN A 579 51.70 0.64 19.14
CA ASN A 579 52.69 -0.09 19.94
C ASN A 579 52.43 -1.61 19.95
N SER A 580 51.16 -2.03 19.97
CA SER A 580 50.81 -3.46 20.07
C SER A 580 50.84 -4.20 18.73
N LYS A 581 50.32 -3.60 17.66
CA LYS A 581 50.10 -4.29 16.38
C LYS A 581 51.17 -3.99 15.33
N PHE A 582 51.73 -2.79 15.30
CA PHE A 582 52.62 -2.38 14.22
C PHE A 582 54.09 -2.73 14.51
N LYS A 583 54.68 -3.59 13.66
CA LYS A 583 56.07 -4.04 13.78
C LYS A 583 56.96 -3.48 12.68
N TYR A 584 58.21 -3.12 13.02
CA TYR A 584 59.17 -2.63 12.04
C TYR A 584 59.59 -3.75 11.09
N SER A 585 59.54 -3.48 9.79
CA SER A 585 60.09 -4.38 8.79
C SER A 585 61.39 -3.87 8.20
N LYS A 586 62.41 -4.74 8.20
CA LYS A 586 63.70 -4.50 7.52
C LYS A 586 63.57 -4.48 5.99
N VAL A 587 62.54 -5.13 5.43
CA VAL A 587 62.33 -5.25 3.98
C VAL A 587 61.69 -3.99 3.41
N SER A 588 60.61 -3.50 4.02
CA SER A 588 59.89 -2.31 3.55
C SER A 588 60.34 -1.01 4.25
N LYS A 589 61.17 -1.13 5.30
CA LYS A 589 61.69 -0.03 6.14
C LYS A 589 60.60 0.83 6.81
N ILE A 590 59.42 0.26 7.04
CA ILE A 590 58.26 0.91 7.70
C ILE A 590 57.64 0.00 8.77
N TYR A 591 56.72 0.55 9.56
CA TYR A 591 55.97 -0.19 10.56
C TYR A 591 54.65 -0.67 9.97
N LYS A 592 54.26 -1.93 10.20
CA LYS A 592 53.07 -2.53 9.57
C LYS A 592 52.42 -3.64 10.40
N CYS A 593 51.18 -3.96 10.08
CA CYS A 593 50.45 -5.16 10.53
C CYS A 593 49.56 -5.71 9.40
N LEU A 594 49.10 -6.95 9.54
CA LEU A 594 48.07 -7.46 8.63
C LEU A 594 46.72 -6.86 9.01
N TRP A 595 45.90 -6.55 7.99
CA TRP A 595 44.56 -6.00 8.20
C TRP A 595 43.65 -6.99 8.93
N ASP A 596 43.84 -8.29 8.71
CA ASP A 596 43.07 -9.34 9.39
C ASP A 596 43.44 -9.52 10.86
N GLU A 597 44.62 -9.06 11.30
CA GLU A 597 45.05 -9.08 12.72
C GLU A 597 44.43 -7.96 13.56
N LEU A 598 43.67 -7.08 12.91
CA LEU A 598 42.99 -5.94 13.54
C LEU A 598 41.52 -6.27 13.87
N GLU A 599 41.11 -5.88 15.06
CA GLU A 599 39.72 -5.94 15.50
C GLU A 599 38.85 -4.90 14.78
N THR A 600 37.53 -5.09 14.83
CA THR A 600 36.57 -4.18 14.18
C THR A 600 36.65 -2.75 14.71
N SER A 601 36.93 -2.59 16.01
CA SER A 601 37.15 -1.28 16.67
C SER A 601 38.41 -0.60 16.13
N GLU A 602 39.53 -1.33 16.02
CA GLU A 602 40.81 -0.85 15.50
C GLU A 602 40.72 -0.47 14.01
N LYS A 603 40.01 -1.27 13.20
CA LYS A 603 39.74 -0.97 11.78
C LYS A 603 38.98 0.33 11.59
N LYS A 604 37.93 0.56 12.40
CA LYS A 604 37.16 1.82 12.41
C LYS A 604 37.99 3.00 12.88
N LEU A 605 38.88 2.79 13.85
CA LEU A 605 39.80 3.82 14.32
C LEU A 605 40.77 4.23 13.20
N ILE A 606 41.38 3.27 12.50
CA ILE A 606 42.24 3.56 11.34
C ILE A 606 41.46 4.31 10.24
N GLU A 607 40.22 3.90 9.96
CA GLU A 607 39.37 4.60 8.98
C GLU A 607 39.11 6.05 9.41
N LYS A 608 38.77 6.29 10.67
CA LYS A 608 38.52 7.64 11.21
C LYS A 608 39.77 8.52 11.15
N GLU A 609 40.90 8.02 11.64
CA GLU A 609 42.13 8.81 11.74
C GLU A 609 42.74 9.11 10.37
N SER A 610 42.59 8.18 9.42
CA SER A 610 43.03 8.40 8.04
C SER A 610 42.25 9.51 7.31
N ILE A 611 41.13 10.00 7.85
CA ILE A 611 40.34 11.12 7.31
C ILE A 611 40.85 12.48 7.81
N ASN A 612 41.38 12.54 9.04
CA ASN A 612 41.67 13.79 9.77
C ASN A 612 43.05 14.40 9.46
N TYR A 613 43.80 13.88 8.47
CA TYR A 613 45.11 14.33 7.98
C TYR A 613 46.30 14.39 8.97
N ASP A 614 46.10 14.24 10.28
CA ASP A 614 47.20 14.31 11.28
C ASP A 614 48.00 13.01 11.46
N LEU A 615 47.46 11.88 11.00
CA LEU A 615 48.10 10.56 11.02
C LEU A 615 47.77 9.79 9.74
N HIS A 616 48.79 9.44 8.96
CA HIS A 616 48.59 8.82 7.65
C HIS A 616 48.89 7.32 7.65
N PHE A 617 47.84 6.51 7.55
CA PHE A 617 47.97 5.08 7.29
C PHE A 617 48.04 4.80 5.79
N SER A 618 48.87 3.82 5.43
CA SER A 618 49.01 3.33 4.06
C SER A 618 48.74 1.84 3.97
N VAL A 619 48.05 1.40 2.91
CA VAL A 619 47.73 0.02 2.60
C VAL A 619 48.57 -0.58 1.48
N LYS A 620 48.68 -1.90 1.52
CA LYS A 620 49.29 -2.70 0.45
C LYS A 620 48.73 -4.11 0.38
N TYR A 621 48.44 -4.57 -0.84
CA TYR A 621 47.92 -5.92 -1.09
C TYR A 621 49.02 -6.87 -1.60
N GLY A 622 49.16 -8.04 -0.96
CA GLY A 622 50.11 -9.10 -1.31
C GLY A 622 51.48 -8.98 -0.62
N GLU A 623 52.54 -9.41 -1.30
CA GLU A 623 53.91 -9.39 -0.75
C GLU A 623 54.40 -7.99 -0.36
N GLU A 624 55.31 -7.97 0.61
CA GLU A 624 55.83 -6.77 1.26
C GLU A 624 56.72 -5.87 0.38
N SER A 625 57.35 -6.37 -0.69
CA SER A 625 58.21 -5.56 -1.59
C SER A 625 57.39 -4.68 -2.56
N GLY A 626 57.65 -3.37 -2.67
CA GLY A 626 56.92 -2.41 -3.55
C GLY A 626 56.23 -1.22 -2.86
N LYS A 627 55.61 -0.30 -3.63
CA LYS A 627 55.05 0.98 -3.14
C LYS A 627 53.74 0.80 -2.34
N TRP A 628 53.64 1.49 -1.19
CA TRP A 628 52.43 1.61 -0.37
C TRP A 628 51.57 2.79 -0.84
N ILE A 629 50.26 2.75 -0.59
CA ILE A 629 49.30 3.78 -1.00
C ILE A 629 48.43 4.13 0.21
N PHE A 630 48.04 5.39 0.39
CA PHE A 630 47.16 5.80 1.48
C PHE A 630 45.86 4.98 1.56
N CYS A 631 45.35 4.78 2.78
CA CYS A 631 44.09 4.04 3.00
C CYS A 631 42.89 4.66 2.29
N PHE A 632 42.88 5.97 2.06
CA PHE A 632 41.87 6.66 1.27
C PHE A 632 42.37 6.93 -0.14
N LEU A 633 41.52 6.59 -1.12
CA LEU A 633 41.75 6.91 -2.52
C LEU A 633 40.88 8.08 -2.94
N ASP A 634 41.51 9.14 -3.46
CA ASP A 634 40.82 10.27 -4.03
C ASP A 634 40.24 9.92 -5.41
N LEU A 635 38.93 10.06 -5.55
CA LEU A 635 38.21 9.83 -6.81
C LEU A 635 38.22 11.11 -7.65
N THR A 636 39.43 11.55 -8.02
CA THR A 636 39.66 12.73 -8.85
C THR A 636 39.15 12.51 -10.28
N ILE A 637 39.01 13.58 -11.06
CA ILE A 637 38.57 13.47 -12.45
C ILE A 637 39.62 12.72 -13.30
N GLU A 638 40.91 12.91 -13.01
CA GLU A 638 42.05 12.23 -13.61
C GLU A 638 41.99 10.72 -13.37
N PHE A 639 41.54 10.29 -12.19
CA PHE A 639 41.33 8.88 -11.88
C PHE A 639 40.31 8.22 -12.82
N PHE A 640 39.18 8.89 -13.07
CA PHE A 640 38.18 8.41 -14.03
C PHE A 640 38.69 8.47 -15.48
N GLY A 641 39.61 9.39 -15.78
CA GLY A 641 40.34 9.38 -17.05
C GLY A 641 41.21 8.14 -17.21
N LEU A 642 41.95 7.78 -16.16
CA LEU A 642 42.75 6.56 -16.13
C LEU A 642 41.88 5.29 -16.19
N LEU A 643 40.72 5.27 -15.52
CA LEU A 643 39.73 4.21 -15.66
C LEU A 643 39.24 4.10 -17.11
N GLY A 644 38.95 5.22 -17.78
CA GLY A 644 38.60 5.21 -19.22
C GLY A 644 39.65 4.49 -20.07
N TRP A 645 40.93 4.78 -19.86
CA TRP A 645 42.04 4.09 -20.54
C TRP A 645 42.15 2.62 -20.18
N TYR A 646 41.99 2.26 -18.89
CA TYR A 646 41.99 0.86 -18.47
C TYR A 646 40.82 0.09 -19.09
N ILE A 647 39.63 0.67 -19.09
CA ILE A 647 38.44 0.02 -19.63
C ILE A 647 38.60 -0.19 -21.15
N ALA A 648 39.19 0.77 -21.87
CA ALA A 648 39.49 0.63 -23.30
C ALA A 648 40.62 -0.40 -23.57
N GLU A 649 41.84 -0.10 -23.13
CA GLU A 649 43.08 -0.77 -23.59
C GLU A 649 43.84 -1.47 -22.45
N GLY A 650 43.26 -1.47 -21.25
CA GLY A 650 43.86 -2.05 -20.06
C GLY A 650 43.73 -3.58 -19.99
N SER A 651 44.76 -4.21 -19.48
CA SER A 651 44.81 -5.62 -19.11
C SER A 651 45.42 -5.76 -17.71
N ILE A 652 45.17 -6.92 -17.09
CA ILE A 652 45.69 -7.23 -15.77
C ILE A 652 46.69 -8.35 -15.91
N ASP A 653 47.93 -8.06 -15.52
CA ASP A 653 49.01 -9.03 -15.42
C ASP A 653 49.12 -9.57 -13.98
N LYS A 654 50.05 -10.51 -13.74
CA LYS A 654 50.25 -11.15 -12.41
C LYS A 654 50.28 -10.12 -11.27
N ASN A 655 51.02 -9.01 -11.39
CA ASN A 655 51.19 -8.02 -10.29
C ASN A 655 50.93 -6.55 -10.68
N ARG A 656 50.34 -6.25 -11.85
CA ARG A 656 50.23 -4.87 -12.38
C ARG A 656 49.07 -4.69 -13.35
N ILE A 657 48.72 -3.44 -13.60
CA ILE A 657 47.81 -3.05 -14.69
C ILE A 657 48.68 -2.62 -15.88
N SER A 658 48.37 -3.11 -17.07
CA SER A 658 49.08 -2.75 -18.30
C SER A 658 48.12 -2.07 -19.26
N ILE A 659 48.47 -0.88 -19.76
CA ILE A 659 47.72 -0.15 -20.80
C ILE A 659 48.56 -0.18 -22.08
N THR A 660 47.99 -0.77 -23.13
CA THR A 660 48.67 -0.98 -24.40
C THR A 660 48.59 0.28 -25.26
N GLN A 661 49.71 1.01 -25.42
CA GLN A 661 49.76 2.18 -26.30
C GLN A 661 51.17 2.41 -26.86
N LYS A 662 51.38 2.23 -28.17
CA LYS A 662 52.73 2.29 -28.78
C LYS A 662 53.20 3.73 -28.98
N LYS A 663 54.19 4.20 -28.19
CA LYS A 663 54.75 5.57 -28.28
C LYS A 663 55.22 5.97 -29.69
N LYS A 664 55.74 5.04 -30.50
CA LYS A 664 56.17 5.32 -31.90
C LYS A 664 55.00 5.72 -32.80
N LEU A 665 53.84 5.06 -32.65
CA LEU A 665 52.68 5.28 -33.52
C LEU A 665 51.78 6.42 -33.00
N HIS A 666 51.66 6.54 -31.68
CA HIS A 666 50.77 7.51 -31.05
C HIS A 666 51.45 8.26 -29.88
N PRO A 667 52.51 9.05 -30.14
CA PRO A 667 53.30 9.71 -29.09
C PRO A 667 52.46 10.65 -28.22
N LYS A 668 51.48 11.36 -28.80
CA LYS A 668 50.58 12.26 -28.06
C LYS A 668 49.70 11.52 -27.04
N ARG A 669 49.10 10.38 -27.43
CA ARG A 669 48.26 9.55 -26.55
C ARG A 669 49.10 8.93 -25.43
N TYR A 670 50.29 8.44 -25.77
CA TYR A 670 51.24 7.90 -24.81
C TYR A 670 51.61 8.93 -23.74
N ASN A 671 52.08 10.12 -24.16
CA ASN A 671 52.49 11.18 -23.25
C ASN A 671 51.31 11.67 -22.37
N TYR A 672 50.09 11.65 -22.89
CA TYR A 672 48.90 12.01 -22.12
C TYR A 672 48.58 11.00 -21.01
N ILE A 673 48.65 9.69 -21.26
CA ILE A 673 48.51 8.67 -20.20
C ILE A 673 49.60 8.86 -19.13
N ILE A 674 50.83 9.14 -19.55
CA ILE A 674 51.93 9.45 -18.61
C ILE A 674 51.61 10.70 -17.78
N SER A 675 51.03 11.74 -18.38
CA SER A 675 50.63 12.94 -17.63
C SER A 675 49.56 12.65 -16.59
N LEU A 676 48.56 11.81 -16.91
CA LEU A 676 47.53 11.38 -15.95
C LEU A 676 48.16 10.60 -14.78
N LEU A 677 49.07 9.67 -15.09
CA LEU A 677 49.75 8.87 -14.06
C LEU A 677 50.66 9.72 -13.17
N LYS A 678 51.34 10.72 -13.74
CA LYS A 678 52.12 11.71 -12.97
C LYS A 678 51.22 12.56 -12.08
N SER A 679 50.09 13.04 -12.58
CA SER A 679 49.14 13.84 -11.80
C SER A 679 48.49 13.06 -10.64
N LEU A 680 48.34 11.74 -10.81
CA LEU A 680 47.82 10.84 -9.78
C LEU A 680 48.93 10.29 -8.87
N GLU A 681 50.20 10.62 -9.13
CA GLU A 681 51.38 10.10 -8.44
C GLU A 681 51.50 8.56 -8.43
N TYR A 682 50.89 7.91 -9.42
CA TYR A 682 50.84 6.46 -9.50
C TYR A 682 52.13 5.91 -10.12
N PRO A 683 52.75 4.87 -9.50
CA PRO A 683 54.01 4.33 -9.99
C PRO A 683 53.80 3.59 -11.31
N PHE A 684 54.61 3.93 -12.32
CA PHE A 684 54.58 3.26 -13.62
C PHE A 684 55.97 3.01 -14.20
N THR A 685 56.03 2.03 -15.10
CA THR A 685 57.21 1.68 -15.90
C THR A 685 56.80 1.48 -17.36
N TYR A 686 57.77 1.39 -18.26
CA TYR A 686 57.53 1.06 -19.67
C TYR A 686 58.42 -0.10 -20.10
N ASP A 687 57.91 -0.98 -20.97
CA ASP A 687 58.72 -2.06 -21.57
C ASP A 687 59.34 -1.65 -22.92
N ASN A 688 60.32 -2.43 -23.41
CA ASN A 688 61.02 -2.18 -24.69
C ASN A 688 60.09 -2.22 -25.92
N LYS A 689 58.89 -2.81 -25.81
CA LYS A 689 57.82 -2.82 -26.83
C LYS A 689 56.81 -1.65 -26.63
N LYS A 690 57.07 -0.76 -25.66
CA LYS A 690 56.43 0.54 -25.40
C LYS A 690 55.04 0.48 -24.75
N ASN A 691 54.72 -0.54 -23.94
CA ASN A 691 53.49 -0.57 -23.11
C ASN A 691 53.66 0.19 -21.78
N ILE A 692 52.58 0.80 -21.25
CA ILE A 692 52.59 1.51 -19.97
C ILE A 692 52.11 0.58 -18.86
N ARG A 693 52.95 0.32 -17.86
CA ARG A 693 52.68 -0.62 -16.76
C ARG A 693 52.57 0.11 -15.43
N ILE A 694 51.37 0.12 -14.84
CA ILE A 694 51.09 0.69 -13.53
C ILE A 694 51.39 -0.38 -12.46
N ASN A 695 52.47 -0.16 -11.71
CA ASN A 695 53.01 -1.13 -10.77
C ASN A 695 52.36 -0.98 -9.39
N SER A 696 51.06 -1.28 -9.29
CA SER A 696 50.32 -1.27 -8.03
C SER A 696 49.35 -2.46 -7.92
N LYS A 697 49.61 -3.33 -6.93
CA LYS A 697 48.73 -4.46 -6.59
C LYS A 697 47.38 -3.97 -6.02
N VAL A 698 47.37 -2.86 -5.30
CA VAL A 698 46.16 -2.25 -4.72
C VAL A 698 45.26 -1.70 -5.83
N LEU A 699 45.81 -0.85 -6.73
CA LEU A 699 45.04 -0.30 -7.84
C LEU A 699 44.52 -1.42 -8.76
N LYS A 700 45.31 -2.48 -8.96
CA LYS A 700 44.85 -3.68 -9.67
C LYS A 700 43.57 -4.25 -9.06
N GLN A 701 43.51 -4.46 -7.75
CA GLN A 701 42.32 -5.02 -7.10
C GLN A 701 41.12 -4.08 -7.19
N LEU A 702 41.34 -2.77 -7.01
CA LEU A 702 40.29 -1.78 -7.19
C LEU A 702 39.75 -1.75 -8.62
N PHE A 703 40.62 -1.86 -9.63
CA PHE A 703 40.21 -1.89 -11.03
C PHE A 703 39.46 -3.19 -11.38
N ILE A 704 39.81 -4.32 -10.76
CA ILE A 704 39.03 -5.56 -10.86
C ILE A 704 37.65 -5.35 -10.24
N ARG A 705 37.57 -4.75 -9.06
CA ARG A 705 36.31 -4.57 -8.35
C ARG A 705 35.36 -3.65 -9.11
N PHE A 706 35.86 -2.49 -9.55
CA PHE A 706 35.07 -1.46 -10.22
C PHE A 706 34.77 -1.82 -11.67
N CYS A 707 35.75 -2.35 -12.40
CA CYS A 707 35.69 -2.47 -13.84
C CYS A 707 35.83 -3.90 -14.36
N SER A 708 36.00 -4.91 -13.49
CA SER A 708 36.28 -6.31 -13.84
C SER A 708 37.60 -6.53 -14.60
N LYS A 709 37.99 -7.80 -14.78
CA LYS A 709 39.18 -8.23 -15.52
C LYS A 709 38.83 -8.86 -16.87
N GLY A 710 39.67 -8.64 -17.87
CA GLY A 710 39.53 -9.25 -19.20
C GLY A 710 38.48 -8.56 -20.08
N ALA A 711 38.79 -8.43 -21.37
CA ALA A 711 38.01 -7.62 -22.32
C ALA A 711 36.52 -8.03 -22.44
N ALA A 712 36.18 -9.30 -22.17
CA ALA A 712 34.82 -9.83 -22.25
C ALA A 712 33.95 -9.56 -21.00
N ASN A 713 34.56 -9.16 -19.88
CA ASN A 713 33.85 -8.98 -18.60
C ASN A 713 33.89 -7.55 -18.08
N LYS A 714 34.58 -6.64 -18.78
CA LYS A 714 34.72 -5.24 -18.34
C LYS A 714 33.36 -4.57 -18.09
N LYS A 715 33.32 -3.59 -17.21
CA LYS A 715 32.13 -2.77 -16.87
C LYS A 715 32.51 -1.36 -16.41
N ILE A 716 31.54 -0.47 -16.26
CA ILE A 716 31.69 0.89 -15.72
C ILE A 716 31.03 0.99 -14.33
N PRO A 717 31.69 1.57 -13.32
CA PRO A 717 31.11 1.79 -11.99
C PRO A 717 30.20 3.03 -12.00
N LEU A 718 28.99 2.88 -12.53
CA LEU A 718 28.04 4.00 -12.76
C LEU A 718 27.69 4.77 -11.48
N GLU A 719 27.67 4.09 -10.34
CA GLU A 719 27.38 4.64 -9.02
C GLU A 719 28.38 5.71 -8.54
N LEU A 720 29.60 5.71 -9.10
CA LEU A 720 30.68 6.64 -8.76
C LEU A 720 30.71 7.88 -9.68
N LEU A 721 29.85 7.94 -10.69
CA LEU A 721 29.87 8.95 -11.74
C LEU A 721 28.81 10.03 -11.51
N ASP A 722 29.28 11.28 -11.45
CA ASP A 722 28.48 12.45 -11.81
C ASP A 722 28.66 12.76 -13.31
N TYR A 723 27.97 13.79 -13.80
CA TYR A 723 28.07 14.25 -15.19
C TYR A 723 29.52 14.54 -15.63
N LYS A 724 30.31 15.18 -14.77
CA LYS A 724 31.66 15.64 -15.10
C LYS A 724 32.62 14.45 -15.23
N ARG A 725 32.57 13.52 -14.27
CA ARG A 725 33.34 12.27 -14.23
C ARG A 725 32.94 11.35 -15.38
N ALA A 726 31.65 11.21 -15.66
CA ALA A 726 31.12 10.45 -16.78
C ALA A 726 31.67 10.94 -18.13
N LYS A 727 31.57 12.26 -18.37
CA LYS A 727 32.06 12.89 -19.60
C LYS A 727 33.57 12.68 -19.78
N PHE A 728 34.33 12.82 -18.70
CA PHE A 728 35.77 12.65 -18.74
C PHE A 728 36.20 11.20 -18.94
N LEU A 729 35.55 10.24 -18.27
CA LEU A 729 35.80 8.81 -18.47
C LEU A 729 35.56 8.42 -19.93
N LEU A 730 34.42 8.82 -20.49
CA LEU A 730 34.06 8.48 -21.86
C LEU A 730 35.03 9.10 -22.89
N LYS A 731 35.48 10.34 -22.67
CA LYS A 731 36.53 10.98 -23.48
C LYS A 731 37.83 10.17 -23.48
N ASN A 732 38.27 9.70 -22.32
CA ASN A 732 39.52 8.94 -22.22
C ASN A 732 39.38 7.51 -22.78
N TYR A 733 38.22 6.88 -22.61
CA TYR A 733 37.90 5.63 -23.30
C TYR A 733 38.02 5.81 -24.82
N TYR A 734 37.45 6.89 -25.36
CA TYR A 734 37.52 7.20 -26.79
C TYR A 734 38.96 7.36 -27.29
N LEU A 735 39.84 8.00 -26.52
CA LEU A 735 41.24 8.13 -26.91
C LEU A 735 41.98 6.79 -26.95
N GLY A 736 41.52 5.81 -26.19
CA GLY A 736 42.02 4.43 -26.22
C GLY A 736 41.58 3.69 -27.48
N ASP A 737 40.35 3.17 -27.42
CA ASP A 737 39.79 2.23 -28.40
C ASP A 737 38.76 2.91 -29.34
N GLY A 738 38.61 4.23 -29.22
CA GLY A 738 37.68 5.01 -30.01
C GLY A 738 38.25 5.38 -31.38
N ASN A 739 37.39 5.34 -32.41
CA ASN A 739 37.76 5.68 -33.78
C ASN A 739 36.69 6.55 -34.45
N LEU A 740 37.11 7.51 -35.28
CA LEU A 740 36.20 8.29 -36.13
C LEU A 740 35.88 7.50 -37.40
N LYS A 741 34.59 7.26 -37.67
CA LYS A 741 34.15 6.66 -38.94
C LYS A 741 33.67 7.75 -39.89
N LYS A 742 34.26 7.85 -41.09
CA LYS A 742 33.87 8.81 -42.15
C LYS A 742 33.70 10.27 -41.67
N GLY A 743 34.61 10.74 -40.81
CA GLY A 743 34.73 12.15 -40.41
C GLY A 743 33.67 12.75 -39.47
N LYS A 744 32.61 12.02 -39.08
CA LYS A 744 31.50 12.61 -38.28
C LYS A 744 30.96 11.76 -37.13
N TRP A 745 31.40 10.51 -36.96
CA TRP A 745 30.80 9.59 -35.98
C TRP A 745 31.87 9.00 -35.07
N ILE A 746 31.70 9.14 -33.76
CA ILE A 746 32.57 8.53 -32.76
C ILE A 746 32.17 7.06 -32.59
N ARG A 747 33.09 6.13 -32.78
CA ARG A 747 32.87 4.70 -32.50
C ARG A 747 33.67 4.28 -31.28
N TYR A 748 33.01 3.61 -30.34
CA TYR A 748 33.57 2.80 -29.26
C TYR A 748 33.47 1.30 -29.64
N SER A 749 34.39 0.47 -29.16
CA SER A 749 34.34 -0.97 -29.38
C SER A 749 34.52 -1.72 -28.05
N THR A 750 33.98 -2.92 -27.90
CA THR A 750 34.22 -3.77 -26.72
C THR A 750 33.82 -5.21 -26.97
N LYS A 751 34.50 -6.18 -26.33
CA LYS A 751 34.07 -7.59 -26.29
C LYS A 751 33.08 -7.86 -25.16
N SER A 752 32.97 -6.97 -24.18
CA SER A 752 32.09 -7.16 -23.02
C SER A 752 30.67 -6.75 -23.33
N LYS A 753 29.74 -7.69 -23.10
CA LYS A 753 28.31 -7.43 -23.21
C LYS A 753 27.87 -6.38 -22.20
N GLN A 754 28.39 -6.45 -20.97
CA GLN A 754 28.09 -5.49 -19.89
C GLN A 754 28.69 -4.11 -20.17
N LEU A 755 29.94 -4.01 -20.61
CA LEU A 755 30.53 -2.70 -20.92
C LEU A 755 29.85 -2.00 -22.09
N LYS A 756 29.47 -2.77 -23.12
CA LYS A 756 28.70 -2.23 -24.24
C LYS A 756 27.42 -1.58 -23.76
N ASN A 757 26.79 -2.20 -22.77
CA ASN A 757 25.65 -1.63 -22.12
C ASN A 757 26.04 -0.34 -21.43
N ASP A 758 26.93 -0.41 -20.45
CA ASP A 758 27.31 0.74 -19.65
C ASP A 758 27.71 1.96 -20.51
N LEU A 759 28.38 1.76 -21.64
CA LEU A 759 28.72 2.80 -22.62
C LEU A 759 27.48 3.43 -23.29
N VAL A 760 26.51 2.62 -23.72
CA VAL A 760 25.25 3.12 -24.30
C VAL A 760 24.49 3.95 -23.28
N TYR A 761 24.46 3.49 -22.04
CA TYR A 761 23.83 4.21 -20.94
C TYR A 761 24.56 5.52 -20.63
N LEU A 762 25.90 5.49 -20.53
CA LEU A 762 26.70 6.66 -20.21
C LEU A 762 26.61 7.75 -21.30
N ILE A 763 26.60 7.34 -22.57
CA ILE A 763 26.39 8.25 -23.70
C ILE A 763 25.00 8.90 -23.61
N GLY A 764 23.96 8.12 -23.31
CA GLY A 764 22.60 8.63 -23.14
C GLY A 764 22.45 9.59 -21.96
N ALA A 765 23.09 9.28 -20.84
CA ALA A 765 23.15 10.13 -19.65
C ALA A 765 23.88 11.45 -19.92
N LEU A 766 24.81 11.49 -20.87
CA LEU A 766 25.51 12.71 -21.29
C LEU A 766 24.80 13.44 -22.45
N ASP A 767 23.49 13.22 -22.59
CA ASP A 767 22.64 13.79 -23.65
C ASP A 767 23.09 13.41 -25.08
N GLY A 768 23.83 12.32 -25.20
CA GLY A 768 24.34 11.78 -26.47
C GLY A 768 23.46 10.65 -27.02
N TYR A 769 23.50 10.46 -28.34
CA TYR A 769 22.84 9.34 -29.01
C TYR A 769 23.89 8.36 -29.53
N CYS A 770 23.63 7.06 -29.46
CA CYS A 770 24.53 6.06 -30.06
C CYS A 770 23.80 4.83 -30.57
N SER A 771 24.27 4.24 -31.67
CA SER A 771 23.82 2.94 -32.16
C SER A 771 24.80 1.84 -31.75
N VAL A 772 24.33 0.60 -31.62
CA VAL A 772 25.21 -0.54 -31.33
C VAL A 772 25.29 -1.41 -32.58
N VAL A 773 26.34 -2.18 -32.77
CA VAL A 773 26.45 -3.22 -33.81
C VAL A 773 26.81 -4.49 -33.07
N ASN A 774 25.92 -5.48 -33.15
CA ASN A 774 26.16 -6.76 -32.50
C ASN A 774 27.15 -7.60 -33.34
N PRO A 775 28.06 -8.32 -32.68
CA PRO A 775 28.92 -9.31 -33.31
C PRO A 775 28.10 -10.43 -33.97
N LYS A 776 28.62 -11.05 -35.04
CA LYS A 776 27.98 -12.20 -35.70
C LYS A 776 28.26 -13.52 -34.97
N LYS A 777 29.45 -13.67 -34.37
CA LYS A 777 29.84 -14.83 -33.55
C LYS A 777 30.10 -14.42 -32.09
N PRO A 778 29.98 -15.31 -31.10
CA PRO A 778 30.16 -14.99 -29.67
C PRO A 778 31.54 -14.40 -29.31
N THR A 779 32.57 -14.67 -30.11
CA THR A 779 33.95 -14.20 -29.91
C THR A 779 34.25 -12.82 -30.50
N ASP A 780 33.31 -12.23 -31.25
CA ASP A 780 33.47 -10.97 -31.99
C ASP A 780 33.20 -9.72 -31.11
N ILE A 781 33.57 -8.55 -31.61
CA ILE A 781 33.54 -7.26 -30.89
C ILE A 781 32.21 -6.52 -31.13
N TYR A 782 31.57 -6.05 -30.05
CA TYR A 782 30.48 -5.08 -30.10
C TYR A 782 31.00 -3.69 -30.47
N ARG A 783 30.31 -2.98 -31.37
CA ARG A 783 30.68 -1.60 -31.73
C ARG A 783 29.56 -0.64 -31.37
N ILE A 784 29.85 0.44 -30.65
CA ILE A 784 28.91 1.48 -30.25
C ILE A 784 29.28 2.76 -31.02
N ILE A 785 28.41 3.26 -31.88
CA ILE A 785 28.65 4.42 -32.73
C ILE A 785 27.82 5.59 -32.21
N GLN A 786 28.47 6.52 -31.52
CA GLN A 786 27.91 7.78 -31.06
C GLN A 786 27.71 8.77 -32.23
N THR A 787 26.57 9.44 -32.17
CA THR A 787 25.95 10.18 -33.27
C THR A 787 25.60 11.61 -32.88
N GLU A 788 26.02 12.59 -33.69
CA GLU A 788 25.57 13.98 -33.59
C GLU A 788 24.13 14.10 -34.11
N GLY A 789 23.19 14.37 -33.20
CA GLY A 789 21.79 14.74 -33.50
C GLY A 789 20.95 13.66 -34.20
N ARG A 790 19.90 13.17 -33.51
CA ARG A 790 18.73 12.38 -34.01
C ARG A 790 18.94 11.47 -35.22
N LYS A 791 20.12 10.87 -35.41
CA LYS A 791 20.47 10.08 -36.60
C LYS A 791 20.83 8.62 -36.29
N TYR A 792 20.20 8.00 -35.30
CA TYR A 792 20.18 6.54 -35.10
C TYR A 792 19.75 5.75 -36.38
N ARG A 793 20.27 4.54 -36.60
CA ARG A 793 19.78 3.52 -37.57
C ARG A 793 20.42 2.20 -37.13
N ARG A 794 19.63 1.20 -36.74
CA ARG A 794 20.19 -0.13 -36.43
C ARG A 794 19.56 -1.19 -37.33
N LYS A 795 20.40 -1.80 -38.18
CA LYS A 795 20.11 -3.06 -38.87
C LYS A 795 20.69 -4.21 -38.01
N ALA A 796 19.89 -5.23 -37.71
CA ALA A 796 20.22 -6.51 -37.06
C ALA A 796 20.05 -6.69 -35.52
N HIS A 797 19.60 -7.92 -35.21
CA HIS A 797 18.94 -8.45 -34.02
C HIS A 797 19.73 -8.38 -32.70
N GLY A 798 18.97 -8.36 -31.59
CA GLY A 798 19.45 -8.53 -30.21
C GLY A 798 19.32 -7.28 -29.33
N LEU A 799 18.43 -7.37 -28.34
CA LEU A 799 18.33 -6.44 -27.20
C LEU A 799 19.54 -6.60 -26.28
N VAL A 800 19.81 -5.59 -25.47
CA VAL A 800 20.85 -5.73 -24.47
C VAL A 800 20.37 -5.34 -23.07
N ASN A 801 20.51 -6.32 -22.17
CA ASN A 801 20.18 -6.35 -20.76
C ASN A 801 21.18 -5.53 -19.93
N PHE A 802 20.72 -4.63 -19.07
CA PHE A 802 21.51 -3.88 -18.09
C PHE A 802 21.05 -4.20 -16.67
N ASN A 803 21.75 -5.06 -15.92
CA ASN A 803 21.44 -5.32 -14.50
C ASN A 803 19.92 -5.46 -14.21
N GLY A 804 19.19 -6.17 -15.08
CA GLY A 804 17.74 -6.36 -14.92
C GLY A 804 16.83 -5.26 -15.48
N THR A 805 17.35 -4.24 -16.16
CA THR A 805 16.57 -3.21 -16.89
C THR A 805 17.03 -3.10 -18.34
N THR A 806 16.16 -2.66 -19.25
CA THR A 806 16.52 -2.38 -20.65
C THR A 806 15.94 -1.03 -21.06
N PRO A 807 16.77 -0.02 -21.38
CA PRO A 807 16.25 1.26 -21.86
C PRO A 807 15.62 1.10 -23.25
N VAL A 808 14.53 1.84 -23.50
CA VAL A 808 13.78 1.83 -24.77
C VAL A 808 14.70 2.23 -25.93
N ARG A 809 14.57 1.52 -27.06
CA ARG A 809 15.45 1.62 -28.21
C ARG A 809 14.68 2.02 -29.48
N ILE A 810 15.06 3.15 -30.06
CA ILE A 810 14.69 3.58 -31.41
C ILE A 810 15.12 2.51 -32.44
N LYS A 811 14.30 2.14 -33.43
CA LYS A 811 14.64 1.08 -34.41
C LYS A 811 15.25 1.59 -35.72
N ASP A 812 14.61 2.50 -36.44
CA ASP A 812 15.12 3.02 -37.72
C ASP A 812 14.95 4.52 -37.80
N ILE A 813 15.76 5.15 -38.64
CA ILE A 813 15.50 6.52 -39.03
C ILE A 813 15.70 6.74 -40.51
N LYS A 814 14.58 6.98 -41.20
CA LYS A 814 14.57 7.45 -42.58
C LYS A 814 14.78 8.96 -42.63
N LYS A 815 15.60 9.38 -43.60
CA LYS A 815 15.96 10.77 -43.86
C LYS A 815 15.14 11.19 -45.07
N ILE A 816 14.06 11.93 -44.86
CA ILE A 816 13.10 12.24 -45.93
C ILE A 816 13.60 13.43 -46.75
N VAL A 817 14.27 14.41 -46.12
CA VAL A 817 14.96 15.52 -46.80
C VAL A 817 16.18 15.96 -45.97
N LYS A 818 17.19 16.56 -46.61
CA LYS A 818 18.61 16.74 -46.21
C LYS A 818 18.96 17.00 -44.73
N GLU A 819 18.04 17.36 -43.85
CA GLU A 819 18.35 17.64 -42.43
C GLU A 819 17.50 16.89 -41.39
N ILE A 820 16.34 16.33 -41.70
CA ILE A 820 15.38 15.94 -40.65
C ILE A 820 15.05 14.44 -40.63
N LYS A 821 14.67 13.91 -39.45
CA LYS A 821 14.64 12.48 -39.08
C LYS A 821 13.46 12.12 -38.14
N VAL A 822 12.85 10.95 -38.37
CA VAL A 822 11.52 10.48 -37.86
C VAL A 822 11.57 9.05 -37.26
N TYR A 823 10.82 8.73 -36.20
CA TYR A 823 10.73 7.43 -35.49
C TYR A 823 9.33 6.77 -35.63
N ASP A 824 9.29 5.46 -35.91
CA ASP A 824 8.09 4.59 -35.97
C ASP A 824 7.99 3.68 -34.73
N ILE A 825 6.77 3.42 -34.23
CA ILE A 825 6.45 2.52 -33.10
C ILE A 825 5.29 1.60 -33.51
N GLU A 826 5.48 0.28 -33.46
CA GLU A 826 4.38 -0.69 -33.31
C GLU A 826 4.89 -2.02 -32.71
N THR A 827 4.05 -2.65 -31.88
CA THR A 827 4.28 -3.93 -31.19
C THR A 827 3.44 -5.04 -31.80
N ALA A 828 4.04 -6.20 -32.09
CA ALA A 828 3.32 -7.43 -32.37
C ALA A 828 3.84 -8.52 -31.41
N ASN A 829 2.96 -8.97 -30.51
CA ASN A 829 3.13 -10.07 -29.54
C ASN A 829 4.08 -9.78 -28.36
N GLY A 830 3.57 -9.02 -27.39
CA GLY A 830 4.33 -8.40 -26.30
C GLY A 830 4.79 -9.28 -25.12
N TRP A 831 4.50 -8.74 -23.94
CA TRP A 831 4.54 -9.30 -22.57
C TRP A 831 5.74 -9.01 -21.64
N PHE A 832 5.43 -8.25 -20.58
CA PHE A 832 5.57 -8.43 -19.10
C PHE A 832 6.81 -9.08 -18.44
N ILE A 833 7.08 -8.68 -17.18
CA ILE A 833 7.30 -9.59 -16.01
C ILE A 833 6.64 -8.98 -14.74
N ALA A 834 6.03 -9.86 -13.94
CA ALA A 834 5.24 -9.63 -12.73
C ALA A 834 6.03 -9.79 -11.41
N THR A 835 5.45 -9.35 -10.27
CA THR A 835 5.61 -9.89 -8.88
C THR A 835 4.71 -9.14 -7.84
N ASN A 836 3.39 -9.31 -7.95
CA ASN A 836 2.47 -9.95 -6.99
C ASN A 836 2.22 -9.55 -5.52
N GLY A 837 1.02 -9.01 -5.29
CA GLY A 837 -0.11 -9.80 -4.77
C GLY A 837 -0.48 -9.79 -3.27
N ILE A 838 -1.67 -9.26 -2.90
CA ILE A 838 -2.24 -9.32 -1.53
C ILE A 838 -3.68 -9.88 -1.54
N VAL A 839 -4.02 -10.64 -0.50
CA VAL A 839 -5.32 -11.25 -0.13
C VAL A 839 -5.63 -10.84 1.33
N VAL A 840 -6.90 -10.92 1.73
CA VAL A 840 -7.47 -10.66 3.07
C VAL A 840 -6.72 -11.42 4.16
N HIS A 841 -6.23 -10.76 5.23
CA HIS A 841 -5.67 -11.50 6.37
C HIS A 841 -5.86 -10.76 7.71
N ASN A 842 -6.32 -11.50 8.72
CA ASN A 842 -6.64 -11.06 10.10
C ASN A 842 -5.36 -10.76 10.91
N SER A 843 -5.38 -10.70 12.25
CA SER A 843 -4.21 -10.33 13.09
C SER A 843 -2.92 -11.12 12.86
N TYR A 844 -2.97 -12.34 12.29
CA TYR A 844 -1.78 -13.09 11.83
C TYR A 844 -1.19 -12.56 10.51
N GLY A 845 -1.99 -11.89 9.69
CA GLY A 845 -1.61 -11.29 8.42
C GLY A 845 -0.59 -10.17 8.54
N VAL A 846 -0.50 -9.53 9.71
CA VAL A 846 0.55 -8.52 9.97
C VAL A 846 1.94 -9.15 9.87
N PHE A 847 2.13 -10.41 10.29
CA PHE A 847 3.40 -11.12 10.15
C PHE A 847 3.74 -11.47 8.69
N GLY A 848 2.74 -11.44 7.79
CA GLY A 848 2.93 -11.55 6.34
C GLY A 848 3.17 -10.21 5.63
N SER A 849 3.07 -9.08 6.33
CA SER A 849 3.31 -7.75 5.78
C SER A 849 4.74 -7.28 6.04
N ARG A 850 5.48 -6.97 4.98
CA ARG A 850 6.84 -6.40 5.07
C ARG A 850 6.88 -5.01 5.71
N ASN A 851 5.74 -4.38 5.98
CA ASN A 851 5.69 -3.10 6.68
C ASN A 851 5.49 -3.28 8.19
N PHE A 852 5.26 -4.51 8.67
CA PHE A 852 5.13 -4.79 10.08
C PHE A 852 6.52 -4.98 10.72
N PRO A 853 6.84 -4.26 11.82
CA PRO A 853 8.18 -4.33 12.42
C PRO A 853 8.62 -5.71 12.89
N LEU A 854 7.66 -6.55 13.31
CA LEU A 854 7.91 -7.94 13.70
C LEU A 854 7.60 -8.94 12.57
N PHE A 855 7.63 -8.50 11.31
CA PHE A 855 7.38 -9.35 10.13
C PHE A 855 8.13 -10.69 10.24
N CYS A 856 7.39 -11.79 10.09
CA CYS A 856 7.92 -13.14 10.20
C CYS A 856 7.14 -14.07 9.27
N LEU A 857 7.65 -14.23 8.05
CA LEU A 857 6.98 -15.03 7.01
C LEU A 857 6.67 -16.47 7.45
N PRO A 858 7.55 -17.20 8.16
CA PRO A 858 7.25 -18.54 8.67
C PRO A 858 6.02 -18.61 9.58
N VAL A 859 5.76 -17.57 10.40
CA VAL A 859 4.57 -17.53 11.26
C VAL A 859 3.32 -17.44 10.39
N ALA A 860 3.30 -16.52 9.42
CA ALA A 860 2.17 -16.34 8.53
C ALA A 860 1.90 -17.59 7.66
N GLU A 861 2.96 -18.22 7.14
CA GLU A 861 2.90 -19.49 6.40
C GLU A 861 2.38 -20.65 7.26
N SER A 862 2.82 -20.73 8.51
CA SER A 862 2.38 -21.78 9.44
C SER A 862 0.90 -21.63 9.77
N THR A 863 0.44 -20.42 10.08
CA THR A 863 -0.96 -20.16 10.43
C THR A 863 -1.90 -20.50 9.27
N THR A 864 -1.59 -20.05 8.05
CA THR A 864 -2.44 -20.39 6.91
C THR A 864 -2.30 -21.86 6.51
N GLY A 865 -1.09 -22.40 6.55
CA GLY A 865 -0.79 -23.78 6.22
C GLY A 865 -1.55 -24.78 7.10
N ILE A 866 -1.54 -24.59 8.42
CA ILE A 866 -2.30 -25.42 9.37
C ILE A 866 -3.81 -25.24 9.15
N GLY A 867 -4.29 -24.02 8.85
CA GLY A 867 -5.70 -23.81 8.53
C GLY A 867 -6.15 -24.60 7.29
N GLN A 868 -5.35 -24.57 6.21
CA GLN A 868 -5.64 -25.39 5.03
C GLN A 868 -5.58 -26.89 5.32
N TYR A 869 -4.56 -27.32 6.08
CA TYR A 869 -4.42 -28.72 6.49
C TYR A 869 -5.64 -29.19 7.29
N SER A 870 -6.08 -28.38 8.25
CA SER A 870 -7.22 -28.68 9.13
C SER A 870 -8.51 -28.85 8.33
N ILE A 871 -8.85 -27.89 7.47
CA ILE A 871 -10.01 -27.99 6.58
C ILE A 871 -9.91 -29.24 5.70
N LYS A 872 -8.75 -29.48 5.09
CA LYS A 872 -8.55 -30.66 4.23
C LYS A 872 -8.77 -31.97 4.98
N LYS A 873 -8.23 -32.08 6.20
CA LYS A 873 -8.40 -33.27 7.03
C LYS A 873 -9.84 -33.44 7.52
N THR A 874 -10.54 -32.36 7.84
CA THR A 874 -11.96 -32.42 8.20
C THR A 874 -12.81 -32.93 7.04
N ILE A 875 -12.51 -32.51 5.80
CA ILE A 875 -13.18 -33.04 4.60
C ILE A 875 -12.92 -34.54 4.46
N GLU A 876 -11.64 -34.95 4.47
CA GLU A 876 -11.24 -36.37 4.38
C GLU A 876 -11.94 -37.21 5.46
N LYS A 877 -12.09 -36.65 6.67
CA LYS A 877 -12.79 -37.30 7.78
C LYS A 877 -14.29 -37.43 7.51
N ALA A 878 -14.96 -36.36 7.08
CA ALA A 878 -16.38 -36.38 6.76
C ALA A 878 -16.69 -37.40 5.64
N GLU A 879 -15.89 -37.38 4.56
CA GLU A 879 -16.01 -38.31 3.44
C GLU A 879 -15.78 -39.77 3.88
N SER A 880 -14.80 -40.03 4.77
CA SER A 880 -14.57 -41.37 5.32
C SER A 880 -15.75 -41.94 6.13
N MET A 881 -16.66 -41.07 6.56
CA MET A 881 -17.86 -41.41 7.32
C MET A 881 -19.12 -41.40 6.45
N GLY A 882 -18.96 -41.31 5.12
CA GLY A 882 -20.06 -41.27 4.17
C GLY A 882 -20.84 -39.95 4.14
N VAL A 883 -20.28 -38.88 4.71
CA VAL A 883 -20.89 -37.54 4.68
C VAL A 883 -20.34 -36.77 3.48
N GLU A 884 -21.21 -36.35 2.57
CA GLU A 884 -20.81 -35.54 1.42
C GLU A 884 -20.49 -34.10 1.85
N VAL A 885 -19.38 -33.56 1.35
CA VAL A 885 -18.98 -32.17 1.58
C VAL A 885 -19.34 -31.34 0.34
N LEU A 886 -20.30 -30.43 0.51
CA LEU A 886 -20.86 -29.62 -0.58
C LEU A 886 -20.06 -28.36 -0.86
N TYR A 887 -19.44 -27.79 0.17
CA TYR A 887 -18.68 -26.55 0.08
C TYR A 887 -17.75 -26.40 1.27
N GLY A 888 -16.73 -25.56 1.13
CA GLY A 888 -15.89 -25.16 2.26
C GLY A 888 -15.30 -23.78 2.01
N ASP A 889 -15.46 -22.88 2.97
CA ASP A 889 -14.99 -21.51 2.89
C ASP A 889 -14.13 -21.17 4.11
N THR A 890 -12.81 -21.26 3.94
CA THR A 890 -11.79 -20.78 4.88
C THR A 890 -11.74 -21.49 6.24
N ASP A 891 -12.80 -21.37 7.02
CA ASP A 891 -13.00 -21.88 8.39
C ASP A 891 -14.24 -22.76 8.54
N SER A 892 -15.08 -22.84 7.51
CA SER A 892 -16.32 -23.65 7.53
C SER A 892 -16.35 -24.74 6.47
N VAL A 893 -17.04 -25.84 6.79
CA VAL A 893 -17.39 -26.95 5.89
C VAL A 893 -18.90 -27.17 5.87
N PHE A 894 -19.46 -27.41 4.68
CA PHE A 894 -20.88 -27.59 4.45
C PHE A 894 -21.13 -29.08 4.19
N LEU A 895 -21.85 -29.73 5.09
CA LEU A 895 -22.05 -31.17 5.10
C LEU A 895 -23.49 -31.48 4.69
N ALA A 896 -23.67 -32.36 3.70
CA ALA A 896 -24.99 -32.78 3.26
C ALA A 896 -25.58 -33.81 4.23
N ASN A 897 -26.71 -33.46 4.86
CA ASN A 897 -27.52 -34.33 5.70
C ASN A 897 -26.75 -35.26 6.67
N PRO A 898 -25.80 -34.75 7.49
CA PRO A 898 -25.12 -35.56 8.47
C PRO A 898 -26.04 -35.92 9.65
N SER A 899 -25.88 -37.11 10.20
CA SER A 899 -26.48 -37.48 11.49
C SER A 899 -25.77 -36.81 12.67
N GLU A 900 -26.46 -36.63 13.80
CA GLU A 900 -25.86 -36.10 15.04
C GLU A 900 -24.64 -36.92 15.50
N GLU A 901 -24.70 -38.25 15.36
CA GLU A 901 -23.57 -39.13 15.70
C GLU A 901 -22.35 -38.84 14.80
N GLN A 902 -22.56 -38.58 13.51
CA GLN A 902 -21.48 -38.20 12.60
C GLN A 902 -20.90 -36.83 12.97
N LEU A 903 -21.75 -35.83 13.26
CA LEU A 903 -21.31 -34.50 13.69
C LEU A 903 -20.47 -34.54 14.97
N ASN A 904 -20.92 -35.29 15.97
CA ASN A 904 -20.21 -35.45 17.24
C ASN A 904 -18.86 -36.13 17.03
N LYS A 905 -18.82 -37.22 16.25
CA LYS A 905 -17.56 -37.92 15.92
C LYS A 905 -16.59 -37.03 15.14
N ILE A 906 -17.06 -36.20 14.22
CA ILE A 906 -16.19 -35.25 13.48
C ILE A 906 -15.65 -34.18 14.43
N SER A 907 -16.49 -33.66 15.33
CA SER A 907 -16.09 -32.65 16.33
C SER A 907 -15.06 -33.20 17.32
N GLU A 908 -15.29 -34.39 17.87
CA GLU A 908 -14.36 -35.09 18.76
C GLU A 908 -13.04 -35.41 18.07
N TRP A 909 -13.10 -35.89 16.82
CA TRP A 909 -11.92 -36.14 16.00
C TRP A 909 -11.12 -34.85 15.75
N SER A 910 -11.79 -33.74 15.42
CA SER A 910 -11.11 -32.45 15.20
C SER A 910 -10.38 -31.99 16.45
N LYS A 911 -11.06 -32.08 17.60
CA LYS A 911 -10.48 -31.71 18.89
C LYS A 911 -9.27 -32.57 19.25
N LYS A 912 -9.35 -33.89 19.02
CA LYS A 912 -8.28 -34.84 19.35
C LYS A 912 -7.09 -34.80 18.38
N GLU A 913 -7.35 -34.73 17.08
CA GLU A 913 -6.32 -34.89 16.06
C GLU A 913 -5.76 -33.56 15.54
N LEU A 914 -6.55 -32.47 15.62
CA LEU A 914 -6.15 -31.15 15.13
C LEU A 914 -5.95 -30.12 16.23
N ASP A 915 -6.39 -30.41 17.47
CA ASP A 915 -6.41 -29.46 18.59
C ASP A 915 -7.32 -28.25 18.28
N LEU A 916 -8.37 -28.46 17.49
CA LEU A 916 -9.28 -27.40 17.04
C LEU A 916 -10.74 -27.74 17.36
N ASP A 917 -11.42 -26.80 18.00
CA ASP A 917 -12.87 -26.84 18.22
C ASP A 917 -13.61 -26.60 16.89
N LEU A 918 -14.34 -27.62 16.43
CA LEU A 918 -15.24 -27.55 15.29
C LEU A 918 -16.66 -27.70 15.81
N GLU A 919 -17.52 -26.71 15.55
CA GLU A 919 -18.87 -26.62 16.11
C GLU A 919 -19.89 -26.47 14.98
N GLU A 920 -21.12 -26.92 15.21
CA GLU A 920 -22.24 -26.57 14.34
C GLU A 920 -22.50 -25.06 14.45
N GLU A 921 -22.36 -24.35 13.32
CA GLU A 921 -22.66 -22.92 13.25
C GLU A 921 -24.15 -22.70 12.97
N LYS A 922 -24.69 -23.47 12.00
CA LYS A 922 -26.04 -23.31 11.46
C LYS A 922 -26.42 -24.48 10.57
N THR A 923 -27.73 -24.70 10.47
CA THR A 923 -28.32 -25.72 9.61
C THR A 923 -29.28 -25.10 8.61
N TYR A 924 -29.12 -25.47 7.34
CA TYR A 924 -29.97 -25.04 6.23
C TYR A 924 -30.98 -26.14 5.88
N GLN A 925 -32.28 -25.82 5.86
CA GLN A 925 -33.29 -26.70 5.25
C GLN A 925 -33.15 -26.73 3.72
N PHE A 926 -32.67 -25.64 3.13
CA PHE A 926 -32.53 -25.46 1.70
C PHE A 926 -31.26 -24.65 1.44
N LEU A 927 -30.39 -25.13 0.57
CA LEU A 927 -29.18 -24.45 0.14
C LEU A 927 -29.02 -24.55 -1.37
N ALA A 928 -29.04 -23.41 -2.05
CA ALA A 928 -28.69 -23.30 -3.46
C ALA A 928 -27.26 -22.79 -3.60
N LEU A 929 -26.38 -23.64 -4.14
CA LEU A 929 -24.98 -23.33 -4.44
C LEU A 929 -24.81 -23.07 -5.93
N SER A 930 -24.15 -21.96 -6.27
CA SER A 930 -23.69 -21.72 -7.64
C SER A 930 -22.27 -22.25 -7.84
N GLU A 931 -21.79 -22.35 -9.08
CA GLU A 931 -20.36 -22.65 -9.38
C GLU A 931 -19.39 -21.60 -8.82
N ARG A 932 -19.89 -20.43 -8.40
CA ARG A 932 -19.06 -19.32 -7.92
C ARG A 932 -18.82 -19.44 -6.43
N LYS A 933 -17.55 -19.35 -6.03
CA LYS A 933 -17.16 -19.25 -4.60
C LYS A 933 -17.83 -18.06 -3.93
N LYS A 934 -18.25 -18.23 -2.67
CA LYS A 934 -18.95 -17.22 -1.83
C LYS A 934 -20.24 -16.67 -2.46
N ASN A 935 -20.95 -17.50 -3.23
CA ASN A 935 -22.19 -17.13 -3.90
C ASN A 935 -23.24 -18.24 -3.71
N TYR A 936 -24.16 -18.02 -2.75
CA TYR A 936 -25.17 -18.99 -2.36
C TYR A 936 -26.38 -18.35 -1.67
N ILE A 937 -27.48 -19.12 -1.62
CA ILE A 937 -28.69 -18.83 -0.84
C ILE A 937 -28.94 -20.02 0.06
N GLY A 938 -28.90 -19.82 1.36
CA GLY A 938 -29.33 -20.80 2.34
C GLY A 938 -30.57 -20.31 3.10
N ILE A 939 -31.50 -21.20 3.39
CA ILE A 939 -32.64 -20.94 4.27
C ILE A 939 -32.39 -21.72 5.56
N TYR A 940 -32.33 -21.04 6.70
CA TYR A 940 -32.14 -21.71 7.99
C TYR A 940 -33.32 -22.62 8.34
N LYS A 941 -33.02 -23.79 8.91
CA LYS A 941 -34.01 -24.81 9.26
C LYS A 941 -34.99 -24.35 10.33
N ASP A 942 -34.51 -23.65 11.36
CA ASP A 942 -35.36 -23.25 12.50
C ASP A 942 -36.12 -21.94 12.24
N SER A 943 -35.42 -20.90 11.80
CA SER A 943 -36.00 -19.56 11.69
C SER A 943 -36.58 -19.25 10.31
N LYS A 944 -36.37 -20.12 9.32
CA LYS A 944 -36.62 -19.86 7.89
C LYS A 944 -35.98 -18.58 7.38
N TYR A 945 -34.96 -18.08 8.07
CA TYR A 945 -34.29 -16.84 7.71
C TYR A 945 -33.36 -17.08 6.50
N PRO A 946 -33.39 -16.21 5.48
CA PRO A 946 -32.54 -16.36 4.30
C PRO A 946 -31.12 -15.81 4.53
N ASP A 947 -30.13 -16.69 4.55
CA ASP A 947 -28.71 -16.37 4.49
C ASP A 947 -28.25 -16.25 3.03
N ILE A 948 -27.89 -15.04 2.61
CA ILE A 948 -27.59 -14.73 1.23
C ILE A 948 -26.17 -14.16 1.13
N LYS A 949 -25.30 -14.83 0.37
CA LYS A 949 -23.92 -14.40 0.13
C LYS A 949 -23.66 -14.14 -1.35
N GLY A 950 -22.95 -13.05 -1.65
CA GLY A 950 -22.39 -12.78 -2.99
C GLY A 950 -23.37 -12.36 -4.09
N LEU A 951 -24.68 -12.34 -3.83
CA LEU A 951 -25.70 -12.04 -4.86
C LEU A 951 -25.86 -10.55 -5.18
N LEU A 952 -26.09 -10.26 -6.46
CA LEU A 952 -26.34 -8.88 -6.96
C LEU A 952 -27.68 -8.31 -6.47
N ALA A 953 -28.72 -9.13 -6.33
CA ALA A 953 -30.06 -8.68 -5.96
C ALA A 953 -30.10 -7.96 -4.59
N LYS A 954 -29.20 -8.30 -3.65
CA LYS A 954 -29.09 -7.65 -2.32
C LYS A 954 -28.28 -6.34 -2.32
N LYS A 955 -27.70 -5.92 -3.46
CA LYS A 955 -26.91 -4.68 -3.52
C LYS A 955 -27.81 -3.44 -3.43
N ARG A 956 -27.33 -2.40 -2.74
CA ARG A 956 -28.06 -1.11 -2.57
C ARG A 956 -28.43 -0.44 -3.89
N ASN A 957 -27.59 -0.60 -4.91
CA ASN A 957 -27.79 -0.01 -6.24
C ASN A 957 -28.66 -0.89 -7.17
N THR A 958 -29.23 -1.98 -6.66
CA THR A 958 -30.24 -2.76 -7.38
C THR A 958 -31.59 -2.05 -7.22
N PRO A 959 -32.33 -1.81 -8.32
CA PRO A 959 -33.67 -1.24 -8.28
C PRO A 959 -34.64 -2.02 -7.39
N GLU A 960 -35.61 -1.31 -6.82
CA GLU A 960 -36.53 -1.87 -5.84
C GLU A 960 -37.40 -2.97 -6.45
N PHE A 961 -37.89 -2.80 -7.69
CA PHE A 961 -38.70 -3.86 -8.33
C PHE A 961 -37.94 -5.19 -8.44
N ILE A 962 -36.62 -5.17 -8.65
CA ILE A 962 -35.80 -6.40 -8.69
C ILE A 962 -35.67 -7.00 -7.28
N LYS A 963 -35.52 -6.16 -6.25
CA LYS A 963 -35.48 -6.63 -4.87
C LYS A 963 -36.80 -7.27 -4.46
N THR A 964 -37.94 -6.70 -4.87
CA THR A 964 -39.27 -7.26 -4.64
C THR A 964 -39.41 -8.62 -5.31
N ILE A 965 -39.08 -8.74 -6.61
CA ILE A 965 -39.12 -10.02 -7.32
C ILE A 965 -38.20 -11.04 -6.65
N PHE A 966 -37.00 -10.63 -6.25
CA PHE A 966 -36.08 -11.50 -5.55
C PHE A 966 -36.63 -11.94 -4.19
N ALA A 967 -37.27 -11.04 -3.44
CA ALA A 967 -37.93 -11.36 -2.18
C ALA A 967 -39.07 -12.37 -2.37
N GLU A 968 -39.91 -12.20 -3.40
CA GLU A 968 -40.96 -13.16 -3.76
C GLU A 968 -40.38 -14.56 -4.05
N VAL A 969 -39.27 -14.63 -4.80
CA VAL A 969 -38.57 -15.91 -5.02
C VAL A 969 -38.08 -16.50 -3.71
N ILE A 970 -37.49 -15.68 -2.82
CA ILE A 970 -37.02 -16.14 -1.50
C ILE A 970 -38.19 -16.65 -0.64
N GLU A 971 -39.35 -15.98 -0.63
CA GLU A 971 -40.53 -16.44 0.11
C GLU A 971 -41.01 -17.82 -0.36
N ILE A 972 -40.90 -18.12 -1.66
CA ILE A 972 -41.15 -19.47 -2.16
C ILE A 972 -40.12 -20.45 -1.61
N LEU A 973 -38.82 -20.13 -1.74
CA LEU A 973 -37.73 -21.00 -1.29
C LEU A 973 -37.78 -21.31 0.21
N LYS A 974 -38.30 -20.40 1.04
CA LYS A 974 -38.49 -20.62 2.49
C LYS A 974 -39.39 -21.80 2.83
N ASN A 975 -40.27 -22.18 1.91
CA ASN A 975 -41.25 -23.26 2.10
C ASN A 975 -40.84 -24.56 1.41
N ILE A 976 -39.62 -24.63 0.88
CA ILE A 976 -39.10 -25.81 0.22
C ILE A 976 -38.18 -26.55 1.17
N THR A 977 -38.45 -27.84 1.34
CA THR A 977 -37.70 -28.75 2.20
C THR A 977 -37.19 -29.99 1.46
N ASN A 978 -37.67 -30.24 0.24
CA ASN A 978 -37.29 -31.40 -0.56
C ASN A 978 -37.46 -31.13 -2.07
N ASP A 979 -36.92 -32.02 -2.90
CA ASP A 979 -36.96 -31.90 -4.36
C ASP A 979 -38.36 -31.91 -4.96
N LYS A 980 -39.29 -32.68 -4.37
CA LYS A 980 -40.67 -32.73 -4.86
C LYS A 980 -41.33 -31.36 -4.75
N GLU A 981 -41.23 -30.73 -3.59
CA GLU A 981 -41.73 -29.37 -3.36
C GLU A 981 -41.04 -28.35 -4.26
N PHE A 982 -39.73 -28.49 -4.47
CA PHE A 982 -39.02 -27.63 -5.41
C PHE A 982 -39.57 -27.77 -6.82
N HIS A 983 -39.76 -28.99 -7.32
CA HIS A 983 -40.31 -29.23 -8.65
C HIS A 983 -41.72 -28.65 -8.81
N GLU A 984 -42.60 -28.77 -7.81
CA GLU A 984 -43.94 -28.18 -7.80
C GLU A 984 -43.91 -26.65 -7.82
N LYS A 985 -42.96 -26.03 -7.11
CA LYS A 985 -42.82 -24.57 -7.01
C LYS A 985 -41.92 -23.94 -8.08
N ARG A 986 -41.15 -24.75 -8.80
CA ARG A 986 -40.24 -24.30 -9.86
C ARG A 986 -40.97 -23.51 -10.93
N ASP A 987 -42.10 -24.01 -11.40
CA ASP A 987 -42.89 -23.33 -12.43
C ASP A 987 -43.50 -22.03 -11.91
N GLN A 988 -43.79 -21.93 -10.62
CA GLN A 988 -44.21 -20.69 -9.97
C GLN A 988 -43.08 -19.65 -9.97
N ILE A 989 -41.85 -20.05 -9.64
CA ILE A 989 -40.66 -19.16 -9.71
C ILE A 989 -40.45 -18.66 -11.15
N VAL A 990 -40.51 -19.58 -12.13
CA VAL A 990 -40.39 -19.23 -13.56
C VAL A 990 -41.51 -18.27 -13.97
N ALA A 991 -42.75 -18.51 -13.54
CA ALA A 991 -43.89 -17.66 -13.83
C ALA A 991 -43.73 -16.25 -13.25
N ILE A 992 -43.32 -16.11 -11.98
CA ILE A 992 -43.07 -14.81 -11.33
C ILE A 992 -42.03 -14.01 -12.09
N VAL A 993 -40.88 -14.61 -12.41
CA VAL A 993 -39.81 -13.90 -13.13
C VAL A 993 -40.28 -13.53 -14.54
N ARG A 994 -40.98 -14.43 -15.24
CA ARG A 994 -41.50 -14.19 -16.60
C ARG A 994 -42.58 -13.10 -16.63
N GLU A 995 -43.52 -13.13 -15.69
CA GLU A 995 -44.59 -12.15 -15.59
C GLU A 995 -44.03 -10.76 -15.30
N ASN A 996 -43.12 -10.66 -14.33
CA ASN A 996 -42.46 -9.40 -14.01
C ASN A 996 -41.57 -8.90 -15.17
N LEU A 997 -40.92 -9.79 -15.91
CA LEU A 997 -40.18 -9.43 -17.13
C LEU A 997 -41.08 -8.78 -18.20
N ARG A 998 -42.34 -9.22 -18.30
CA ARG A 998 -43.37 -8.65 -19.20
C ARG A 998 -43.93 -7.33 -18.68
N LYS A 999 -43.98 -7.13 -17.37
CA LYS A 999 -44.43 -5.90 -16.70
C LYS A 999 -43.47 -4.72 -16.88
N ILE A 1000 -42.16 -4.96 -17.05
CA ILE A 1000 -41.16 -3.90 -17.23
C ILE A 1000 -41.55 -2.97 -18.39
N GLY A 1001 -41.79 -1.70 -18.07
CA GLY A 1001 -42.11 -0.64 -19.04
C GLY A 1001 -43.57 -0.58 -19.50
N LYS A 1002 -44.48 -1.35 -18.90
CA LYS A 1002 -45.93 -1.17 -19.10
C LYS A 1002 -46.46 -0.06 -18.18
N GLU A 1003 -47.46 0.66 -18.66
CA GLU A 1003 -48.21 1.62 -17.84
C GLU A 1003 -48.85 0.88 -16.64
N ASP A 1004 -48.84 1.53 -15.47
CA ASP A 1004 -49.36 1.06 -14.18
C ASP A 1004 -48.72 -0.20 -13.56
N ALA A 1005 -47.65 -0.74 -14.14
CA ALA A 1005 -47.01 -1.96 -13.62
C ALA A 1005 -45.97 -1.71 -12.51
N PHE A 1006 -45.18 -0.65 -12.63
CA PHE A 1006 -44.16 -0.23 -11.66
C PHE A 1006 -44.05 1.29 -11.65
N LYS A 1007 -43.85 1.89 -10.47
CA LYS A 1007 -43.62 3.33 -10.33
C LYS A 1007 -42.19 3.68 -10.76
N LEU A 1008 -41.96 4.93 -11.13
CA LEU A 1008 -40.63 5.43 -11.49
C LEU A 1008 -39.59 5.19 -10.36
N ALA A 1009 -40.01 5.36 -9.11
CA ALA A 1009 -39.18 5.10 -7.93
C ALA A 1009 -38.70 3.64 -7.85
N ASP A 1010 -39.49 2.68 -8.34
CA ASP A 1010 -39.12 1.26 -8.29
C ASP A 1010 -37.94 0.96 -9.22
N TYR A 1011 -37.77 1.74 -10.28
CA TYR A 1011 -36.66 1.67 -11.23
C TYR A 1011 -35.39 2.38 -10.76
N ALA A 1012 -35.46 3.15 -9.67
CA ALA A 1012 -34.38 4.00 -9.21
C ALA A 1012 -33.12 3.20 -8.84
N ILE A 1013 -31.98 3.73 -9.25
CA ILE A 1013 -30.65 3.23 -8.92
C ILE A 1013 -29.97 4.27 -8.03
N ASN A 1014 -29.70 3.88 -6.79
CA ASN A 1014 -29.06 4.74 -5.80
C ASN A 1014 -27.55 4.54 -5.80
N THR A 1015 -26.79 5.59 -6.13
CA THR A 1015 -25.31 5.54 -6.17
C THR A 1015 -24.70 6.76 -5.49
N ALA A 1016 -23.61 6.56 -4.74
CA ALA A 1016 -22.89 7.65 -4.10
C ALA A 1016 -22.00 8.40 -5.11
N ILE A 1017 -21.99 9.72 -5.01
CA ILE A 1017 -21.06 10.62 -5.67
C ILE A 1017 -19.69 10.45 -5.00
N THR A 1018 -18.67 10.05 -5.75
CA THR A 1018 -17.35 9.69 -5.19
C THR A 1018 -16.31 10.79 -5.34
N LYS A 1019 -16.62 11.84 -6.12
CA LYS A 1019 -15.80 13.02 -6.44
C LYS A 1019 -16.76 14.17 -6.77
N ASN A 1020 -16.28 15.41 -6.79
CA ASN A 1020 -17.09 16.53 -7.31
C ASN A 1020 -17.48 16.25 -8.77
N LEU A 1021 -18.66 16.69 -9.18
CA LEU A 1021 -19.22 16.42 -10.51
C LEU A 1021 -18.25 16.83 -11.64
N ASP A 1022 -17.59 17.98 -11.52
CA ASP A 1022 -16.67 18.51 -12.53
C ASP A 1022 -15.32 17.76 -12.59
N LYS A 1023 -15.03 16.91 -11.60
CA LYS A 1023 -13.80 16.10 -11.54
C LYS A 1023 -13.97 14.73 -12.21
N TYR A 1024 -15.16 14.41 -12.73
CA TYR A 1024 -15.41 13.20 -13.50
C TYR A 1024 -14.99 13.36 -14.96
N LYS A 1025 -13.96 12.59 -15.35
CA LYS A 1025 -13.37 12.63 -16.71
C LYS A 1025 -14.12 11.78 -17.73
N VAL A 1026 -14.92 10.84 -17.26
CA VAL A 1026 -15.92 10.09 -18.01
C VAL A 1026 -17.17 10.18 -17.17
N THR A 1027 -18.27 10.62 -17.77
CA THR A 1027 -19.53 10.84 -17.09
C THR A 1027 -20.28 9.50 -17.00
N PRO A 1028 -20.21 8.76 -15.87
CA PRO A 1028 -21.00 7.56 -15.70
C PRO A 1028 -22.48 7.97 -15.52
N GLN A 1029 -23.40 7.03 -15.72
CA GLN A 1029 -24.86 7.31 -15.72
C GLN A 1029 -25.36 8.12 -14.50
N HIS A 1030 -24.88 7.81 -13.29
CA HIS A 1030 -25.26 8.53 -12.07
C HIS A 1030 -24.74 9.98 -12.04
N ILE A 1031 -23.59 10.25 -12.69
CA ILE A 1031 -23.05 11.61 -12.80
C ILE A 1031 -23.72 12.36 -13.95
N ALA A 1032 -24.10 11.69 -15.03
CA ALA A 1032 -24.86 12.30 -16.11
C ALA A 1032 -26.22 12.79 -15.59
N ALA A 1033 -26.90 11.92 -14.82
CA ALA A 1033 -28.12 12.26 -14.11
C ALA A 1033 -27.94 13.42 -13.12
N ALA A 1034 -26.86 13.42 -12.32
CA ALA A 1034 -26.58 14.49 -11.38
C ALA A 1034 -26.24 15.83 -12.07
N LEU A 1035 -25.50 15.80 -13.18
CA LEU A 1035 -25.18 16.99 -13.98
C LEU A 1035 -26.43 17.58 -14.65
N GLU A 1036 -27.27 16.74 -15.24
CA GLU A 1036 -28.54 17.17 -15.86
C GLU A 1036 -29.49 17.76 -14.80
N LEU A 1037 -29.55 17.14 -13.62
CA LEU A 1037 -30.33 17.68 -12.50
C LEU A 1037 -29.76 19.01 -12.00
N ARG A 1038 -28.43 19.14 -11.92
CA ARG A 1038 -27.76 20.41 -11.56
C ARG A 1038 -28.08 21.51 -12.56
N GLU A 1039 -28.05 21.21 -13.86
CA GLU A 1039 -28.39 22.19 -14.91
C GLU A 1039 -29.83 22.70 -14.80
N ILE A 1040 -30.75 21.86 -14.33
CA ILE A 1040 -32.18 22.21 -14.22
C ILE A 1040 -32.52 22.89 -12.90
N THR A 1041 -31.92 22.43 -11.80
CA THR A 1041 -32.32 22.81 -10.42
C THR A 1041 -31.29 23.64 -9.68
N GLY A 1042 -30.07 23.78 -10.21
CA GLY A 1042 -28.94 24.39 -9.50
C GLY A 1042 -28.32 23.50 -8.41
N LYS A 1043 -28.91 22.33 -8.11
CA LYS A 1043 -28.47 21.45 -7.01
C LYS A 1043 -27.04 20.95 -7.19
N GLU A 1044 -26.16 21.31 -6.26
CA GLU A 1044 -24.80 20.79 -6.17
C GLU A 1044 -24.73 19.46 -5.40
N TYR A 1045 -23.67 18.67 -5.67
CA TYR A 1045 -23.48 17.36 -5.05
C TYR A 1045 -22.10 17.21 -4.42
N GLN A 1046 -22.07 16.86 -3.13
CA GLN A 1046 -20.85 16.61 -2.39
C GLN A 1046 -20.35 15.16 -2.52
N LYS A 1047 -19.05 14.96 -2.30
CA LYS A 1047 -18.46 13.62 -2.24
C LYS A 1047 -19.03 12.84 -1.05
N GLY A 1048 -19.76 11.79 -1.37
CA GLY A 1048 -20.41 10.89 -0.41
C GLY A 1048 -21.93 10.96 -0.48
N GLU A 1049 -22.49 12.02 -1.05
CA GLU A 1049 -23.93 12.17 -1.23
C GLU A 1049 -24.49 11.18 -2.25
N MET A 1050 -25.76 10.85 -2.10
CA MET A 1050 -26.44 9.86 -2.92
C MET A 1050 -27.22 10.54 -4.03
N ILE A 1051 -27.05 10.06 -5.26
CA ILE A 1051 -27.92 10.38 -6.38
C ILE A 1051 -28.81 9.18 -6.68
N SER A 1052 -30.10 9.45 -6.87
CA SER A 1052 -31.10 8.50 -7.35
C SER A 1052 -31.37 8.77 -8.82
N PHE A 1053 -31.21 7.76 -9.68
CA PHE A 1053 -31.39 7.94 -11.12
C PHE A 1053 -31.98 6.69 -11.79
N VAL A 1054 -32.62 6.87 -12.95
CA VAL A 1054 -33.14 5.78 -13.79
C VAL A 1054 -32.38 5.68 -15.11
N LYS A 1055 -32.30 4.47 -15.68
CA LYS A 1055 -31.70 4.27 -17.01
C LYS A 1055 -32.70 4.63 -18.10
N THR A 1056 -32.33 5.56 -18.97
CA THR A 1056 -33.23 6.11 -19.98
C THR A 1056 -32.78 5.81 -21.40
N LYS A 1057 -33.69 6.00 -22.36
CA LYS A 1057 -33.43 5.97 -23.81
C LYS A 1057 -32.84 7.30 -24.33
N THR A 1058 -32.77 8.33 -23.50
CA THR A 1058 -32.25 9.65 -23.87
C THR A 1058 -30.75 9.60 -24.20
N SER A 1059 -30.23 10.65 -24.86
CA SER A 1059 -28.81 10.77 -25.25
C SER A 1059 -27.84 10.58 -24.07
N ASN A 1060 -28.22 11.04 -22.88
CA ASN A 1060 -27.43 10.89 -21.64
C ASN A 1060 -27.51 9.47 -21.04
N GLY A 1061 -28.47 8.65 -21.48
CA GLY A 1061 -28.63 7.24 -21.10
C GLY A 1061 -29.04 7.01 -19.63
N ALA A 1062 -29.24 8.08 -18.86
CA ALA A 1062 -29.77 8.10 -17.51
C ALA A 1062 -30.30 9.50 -17.16
N LYS A 1063 -31.27 9.56 -16.24
CA LYS A 1063 -31.82 10.81 -15.69
C LYS A 1063 -32.03 10.66 -14.19
N ALA A 1064 -31.89 11.76 -13.45
CA ALA A 1064 -32.23 11.77 -12.02
C ALA A 1064 -33.74 11.52 -11.85
N THR A 1065 -34.14 10.86 -10.77
CA THR A 1065 -35.54 10.49 -10.52
C THR A 1065 -36.48 11.69 -10.46
N GLU A 1066 -35.96 12.84 -10.05
CA GLU A 1066 -36.65 14.11 -9.87
C GLU A 1066 -37.12 14.72 -11.19
N ILE A 1067 -36.42 14.42 -12.29
CA ILE A 1067 -36.68 14.99 -13.64
C ILE A 1067 -37.07 13.93 -14.67
N ALA A 1068 -36.97 12.65 -14.31
CA ALA A 1068 -37.30 11.54 -15.21
C ALA A 1068 -38.80 11.30 -15.28
N LYS A 1069 -39.29 10.83 -16.44
CA LYS A 1069 -40.64 10.32 -16.61
C LYS A 1069 -40.61 8.82 -16.88
N LEU A 1070 -41.71 8.11 -16.57
CA LEU A 1070 -41.79 6.65 -16.78
C LEU A 1070 -41.54 6.26 -18.26
N GLN A 1071 -42.02 7.07 -19.19
CA GLN A 1071 -41.80 6.89 -20.63
C GLN A 1071 -40.32 6.98 -21.06
N ASP A 1072 -39.46 7.62 -20.26
CA ASP A 1072 -38.05 7.77 -20.57
C ASP A 1072 -37.27 6.45 -20.37
N ILE A 1073 -37.84 5.48 -19.65
CA ILE A 1073 -37.18 4.26 -19.21
C ILE A 1073 -36.72 3.38 -20.39
N ASP A 1074 -35.48 2.92 -20.31
CA ASP A 1074 -34.93 1.93 -21.22
C ASP A 1074 -35.27 0.51 -20.76
N VAL A 1075 -36.44 0.04 -21.21
CA VAL A 1075 -36.97 -1.30 -20.94
C VAL A 1075 -35.94 -2.40 -21.21
N LYS A 1076 -35.15 -2.28 -22.29
CA LYS A 1076 -34.16 -3.30 -22.65
C LYS A 1076 -33.06 -3.39 -21.59
N LYS A 1077 -32.52 -2.25 -21.16
CA LYS A 1077 -31.49 -2.20 -20.09
C LYS A 1077 -32.02 -2.71 -18.76
N TYR A 1078 -33.27 -2.47 -18.42
CA TYR A 1078 -33.85 -3.01 -17.18
C TYR A 1078 -34.14 -4.51 -17.25
N ARG A 1079 -34.51 -5.05 -18.42
CA ARG A 1079 -34.59 -6.50 -18.63
C ARG A 1079 -33.22 -7.19 -18.48
N GLU A 1080 -32.16 -6.58 -19.01
CA GLU A 1080 -30.77 -7.07 -18.83
C GLU A 1080 -30.30 -6.97 -17.37
N LEU A 1081 -30.73 -5.94 -16.65
CA LEU A 1081 -30.45 -5.77 -15.23
C LEU A 1081 -31.14 -6.86 -14.39
N LEU A 1082 -32.43 -7.11 -14.64
CA LEU A 1082 -33.18 -8.20 -14.01
C LEU A 1082 -32.51 -9.55 -14.29
N LYS A 1083 -32.14 -9.80 -15.55
CA LYS A 1083 -31.36 -10.98 -15.94
C LYS A 1083 -30.11 -11.11 -15.09
N SER A 1084 -29.24 -10.11 -15.13
CA SER A 1084 -27.94 -10.19 -14.45
C SER A 1084 -28.08 -10.36 -12.94
N ALA A 1085 -29.11 -9.78 -12.34
CA ALA A 1085 -29.37 -9.85 -10.91
C ALA A 1085 -29.88 -11.23 -10.46
N LEU A 1086 -30.77 -11.85 -11.25
CA LEU A 1086 -31.40 -13.12 -10.91
C LEU A 1086 -30.71 -14.34 -11.51
N GLU A 1087 -29.96 -14.23 -12.60
CA GLU A 1087 -29.26 -15.35 -13.27
C GLU A 1087 -28.34 -16.10 -12.29
N GLN A 1088 -27.67 -15.38 -11.37
CA GLN A 1088 -26.84 -16.01 -10.32
C GLN A 1088 -27.63 -16.96 -9.40
N VAL A 1089 -28.90 -16.64 -9.17
CA VAL A 1089 -29.82 -17.42 -8.34
C VAL A 1089 -30.43 -18.54 -9.16
N LEU A 1090 -30.96 -18.19 -10.33
CA LEU A 1090 -31.66 -19.10 -11.22
C LEU A 1090 -30.73 -20.22 -11.72
N ASP A 1091 -29.47 -19.90 -12.01
CA ASP A 1091 -28.46 -20.90 -12.40
C ASP A 1091 -28.24 -21.93 -11.27
N ALA A 1092 -28.17 -21.48 -10.00
CA ALA A 1092 -28.03 -22.37 -8.85
C ALA A 1092 -29.29 -23.24 -8.63
N LEU A 1093 -30.46 -22.76 -9.09
CA LEU A 1093 -31.72 -23.51 -9.09
C LEU A 1093 -31.92 -24.38 -10.35
N GLY A 1094 -30.96 -24.41 -11.28
CA GLY A 1094 -31.10 -25.14 -12.56
C GLY A 1094 -32.21 -24.56 -13.47
N ILE A 1095 -32.49 -23.26 -13.36
CA ILE A 1095 -33.47 -22.54 -14.20
C ILE A 1095 -32.71 -21.68 -15.20
N THR A 1096 -32.77 -22.04 -16.48
CA THR A 1096 -32.08 -21.27 -17.51
C THR A 1096 -32.86 -20.02 -17.90
N TRP A 1097 -32.15 -18.96 -18.32
CA TRP A 1097 -32.82 -17.75 -18.81
C TRP A 1097 -33.61 -17.98 -20.12
N GLN A 1098 -33.27 -19.02 -20.89
CA GLN A 1098 -34.04 -19.41 -22.08
C GLN A 1098 -35.43 -19.93 -21.71
N GLU A 1099 -35.53 -20.71 -20.62
CA GLU A 1099 -36.82 -21.15 -20.08
C GLU A 1099 -37.67 -19.98 -19.61
N ILE A 1100 -37.09 -18.97 -18.94
CA ILE A 1100 -37.81 -17.74 -18.58
C ILE A 1100 -38.40 -17.06 -19.82
N LYS A 1101 -37.66 -17.04 -20.95
CA LYS A 1101 -38.12 -16.48 -22.23
C LYS A 1101 -39.20 -17.32 -22.95
N GLY A 1102 -39.45 -18.55 -22.51
CA GLY A 1102 -40.45 -19.44 -23.11
C GLY A 1102 -39.94 -20.30 -24.27
N ILE A 1103 -38.61 -20.44 -24.42
CA ILE A 1103 -37.99 -21.36 -25.39
C ILE A 1103 -37.90 -22.74 -24.71
N LYS A 1104 -38.51 -23.78 -25.29
CA LYS A 1104 -38.42 -25.15 -24.76
C LYS A 1104 -37.06 -25.76 -25.12
N LYS A 1105 -36.52 -26.62 -24.24
CA LYS A 1105 -35.19 -27.27 -24.38
C LYS A 1105 -34.94 -27.97 -25.73
N MET A 1106 -35.99 -28.40 -26.46
CA MET A 1106 -35.86 -29.03 -27.78
C MET A 1106 -35.49 -28.05 -28.91
N ASP A 1107 -35.81 -26.76 -28.79
CA ASP A 1107 -35.53 -25.77 -29.85
C ASP A 1107 -34.15 -25.12 -29.71
N ALA A 1108 -33.44 -25.37 -28.61
CA ALA A 1108 -32.12 -24.80 -28.35
C ALA A 1108 -30.95 -25.65 -28.88
N PHE A 1109 -31.25 -26.87 -29.37
CA PHE A 1109 -30.27 -27.81 -29.94
C PHE A 1109 -30.25 -27.82 -31.47
N PHE A 1110 -31.12 -27.05 -32.14
CA PHE A 1110 -31.18 -26.89 -33.60
C PHE A 1110 -30.71 -25.51 -34.05
#